data_AF-A0A443HWZ0-F1
#
_entry.id   AF-A0A443HWZ0-F1
#
_cell.length_a   1.000
_cell.length_b   1.000
_cell.length_c   1.000
_cell.angle_alpha   90.00
_cell.angle_beta   90.00
_cell.angle_gamma   90.00
#
_symmetry.space_group_name_H-M   'P 1'
#
loop_
_entity.id
_entity.type
_entity.pdbx_description
1 polymer ?
#
loop_
_entity_poly.entity_id
_entity_poly.type
_entity_poly.pdbx_seq_one_letter_code
_entity_poly.pdbx_strand_id
1 'polypeptide(L)'
;MDSRKKVGQLFVVGFHGTTAGPIIKTLIREYGVGAVILFKRNIVDAAQLQSLTLALQQEAKDAGHEYPLFIGIDQENGLVTRISPPVVSQLPGSMALGATDSTDFAYEVGKATGRTLEFFGINMNYAPVCDINSEPRNPVIGVRSFGDDPEFVGRFASAMAKGLRESNVVPTVKHFPGHGDTAVDSHFGLPVIEKSRGDLERCELVPFRRAVAEGIEAVMTAHIALPQVGANDMPATLSVEAMNILREDMKYQGMVVTDCLEMDGIRTTYGTERGSVLALKAGSDSIMVCHKYSMQVASIVTVCDAIRTGEIPHERLEEAFGRVTQLKKRFLNWETALGRKGHEQLAGLNESNAALSKEIYSHSTTVIRDKKGLLPLSKFGNVILLTPGESTPTGGAVHSGEAPTRSPYIPSGFIEFLRIHNNTTVDILYNGTGLSADEWMKIDKADAVIFASRNALEALYQRTLGLELAKRKNNLIVVATCNPYDFLEDVESVETYIATYEPTPEAFVAAADVIFGSIPGKGHLPIGRKALQPAVPVFPFHAPDDLEQVAKIWNAALPTYPLTLASLQRLLVRSNGHHFVARIGSDIVGVCVAYTATKQGKITGQIAALVVDPSRQGQGIGTALLADTRAYFRNTFGLSNIALSSVFPRFWPGIPTDLPSRIPEFFIHRGFRVTPLDETHKDLYQDIRNYQPPSKYVERARQGGYTFGPLQPEQYDACIAGQRKNFGYYAGWVEAYVTLNPVDHPSSVMVAFDPEGNQVGWTLMLGPSCPLLQQDWALPPLCGPNTGLIGCVGVDTEHRKAGVGLAMLCHAILNMKDRGVEGVFVDWVSMKDWYEKVGFEAWRRYRLAEI
;
A
#
# COMPACT_ATOMS: atom_id res chain seq x y z
N MET A 1 -6.18 -19.28 -28.26
CA MET A 1 -6.45 -17.88 -28.66
C MET A 1 -5.41 -17.50 -29.71
N ASP A 2 -5.79 -16.81 -30.78
CA ASP A 2 -4.83 -16.22 -31.74
C ASP A 2 -3.84 -15.30 -31.00
N SER A 3 -2.55 -15.33 -31.37
CA SER A 3 -1.48 -14.57 -30.70
C SER A 3 -1.79 -13.08 -30.65
N ARG A 4 -2.38 -12.53 -31.73
CA ARG A 4 -2.81 -11.13 -31.78
C ARG A 4 -3.93 -10.82 -30.79
N LYS A 5 -4.96 -11.67 -30.73
CA LYS A 5 -6.06 -11.51 -29.77
C LYS A 5 -5.58 -11.62 -28.32
N LYS A 6 -4.59 -12.47 -28.06
CA LYS A 6 -3.96 -12.57 -26.74
C LYS A 6 -3.24 -11.28 -26.35
N VAL A 7 -2.48 -10.68 -27.27
CA VAL A 7 -1.87 -9.35 -27.05
C VAL A 7 -2.95 -8.28 -26.85
N GLY A 8 -4.04 -8.31 -27.63
CA GLY A 8 -5.16 -7.40 -27.47
C GLY A 8 -5.76 -7.41 -26.06
N GLN A 9 -5.79 -8.56 -25.38
CA GLN A 9 -6.28 -8.63 -24.00
C GLN A 9 -5.46 -7.78 -23.01
N LEU A 10 -4.24 -7.40 -23.37
CA LEU A 10 -3.39 -6.53 -22.56
C LEU A 10 -3.66 -5.04 -22.80
N PHE A 11 -4.46 -4.66 -23.81
CA PHE A 11 -4.69 -3.25 -24.12
C PHE A 11 -5.95 -2.69 -23.47
N VAL A 12 -5.83 -1.46 -22.96
CA VAL A 12 -6.94 -0.57 -22.64
C VAL A 12 -7.04 0.47 -23.75
N VAL A 13 -8.21 0.57 -24.38
CA VAL A 13 -8.47 1.54 -25.46
C VAL A 13 -9.62 2.46 -25.13
N GLY A 14 -9.55 3.71 -25.58
CA GLY A 14 -10.72 4.60 -25.58
C GLY A 14 -11.27 4.80 -26.99
N PHE A 15 -12.39 5.50 -27.10
CA PHE A 15 -12.99 5.85 -28.39
C PHE A 15 -13.80 7.15 -28.28
N HIS A 16 -14.19 7.70 -29.44
CA HIS A 16 -15.06 8.86 -29.55
C HIS A 16 -16.50 8.43 -29.85
N GLY A 17 -17.46 9.19 -29.35
CA GLY A 17 -18.90 8.94 -29.52
C GLY A 17 -19.55 8.29 -28.29
N THR A 18 -20.87 8.22 -28.33
CA THR A 18 -21.74 7.84 -27.21
C THR A 18 -22.42 6.48 -27.44
N THR A 19 -22.05 5.78 -28.51
CA THR A 19 -22.52 4.43 -28.85
C THR A 19 -21.33 3.56 -29.24
N ALA A 20 -21.49 2.24 -29.21
CA ALA A 20 -20.48 1.31 -29.70
C ALA A 20 -20.40 1.39 -31.24
N GLY A 21 -19.58 2.30 -31.76
CA GLY A 21 -19.39 2.51 -33.20
C GLY A 21 -18.47 1.47 -33.86
N PRO A 22 -18.31 1.50 -35.20
CA PRO A 22 -17.51 0.51 -35.94
C PRO A 22 -16.08 0.35 -35.43
N ILE A 23 -15.41 1.46 -35.08
CA ILE A 23 -14.02 1.48 -34.62
C ILE A 23 -13.83 0.60 -33.36
N ILE A 24 -14.62 0.84 -32.31
CA ILE A 24 -14.48 0.08 -31.06
C ILE A 24 -14.92 -1.38 -31.24
N LYS A 25 -15.92 -1.65 -32.10
CA LYS A 25 -16.32 -3.03 -32.45
C LYS A 25 -15.19 -3.79 -33.13
N THR A 26 -14.46 -3.16 -34.06
CA THR A 26 -13.28 -3.76 -34.71
C THR A 26 -12.19 -4.09 -33.70
N LEU A 27 -11.88 -3.17 -32.78
CA LEU A 27 -10.89 -3.43 -31.71
C LEU A 27 -11.28 -4.62 -30.82
N ILE A 28 -12.56 -4.73 -30.45
CA ILE A 28 -13.07 -5.83 -29.62
C ILE A 28 -13.08 -7.17 -30.38
N ARG A 29 -13.60 -7.19 -31.61
CA ARG A 29 -13.85 -8.42 -32.38
C ARG A 29 -12.60 -8.97 -33.05
N GLU A 30 -11.85 -8.10 -33.71
CA GLU A 30 -10.72 -8.49 -34.56
C GLU A 30 -9.41 -8.51 -33.78
N TYR A 31 -9.15 -7.46 -33.00
CA TYR A 31 -7.93 -7.36 -32.19
C TYR A 31 -8.06 -8.00 -30.82
N GLY A 32 -9.27 -8.35 -30.36
CA GLY A 32 -9.48 -9.02 -29.09
C GLY A 32 -9.15 -8.13 -27.89
N VAL A 33 -9.37 -6.82 -27.98
CA VAL A 33 -9.05 -5.87 -26.91
C VAL A 33 -9.71 -6.26 -25.58
N GLY A 34 -8.92 -6.27 -24.50
CA GLY A 34 -9.36 -6.76 -23.19
C GLY A 34 -10.06 -5.71 -22.32
N ALA A 35 -9.84 -4.43 -22.58
CA ALA A 35 -10.34 -3.34 -21.74
C ALA A 35 -10.69 -2.08 -22.55
N VAL A 36 -11.69 -1.34 -22.07
CA VAL A 36 -12.14 -0.07 -22.63
C VAL A 36 -12.15 0.99 -21.54
N ILE A 37 -11.62 2.19 -21.80
CA ILE A 37 -11.72 3.34 -20.91
C ILE A 37 -12.74 4.36 -21.43
N LEU A 38 -13.61 4.83 -20.54
CA LEU A 38 -14.62 5.84 -20.83
C LEU A 38 -14.19 7.22 -20.31
N PHE A 39 -14.55 8.24 -21.08
CA PHE A 39 -14.35 9.66 -20.76
C PHE A 39 -15.68 10.40 -20.79
N LYS A 40 -15.68 11.68 -20.38
CA LYS A 40 -16.86 12.56 -20.46
C LYS A 40 -17.47 12.61 -21.87
N ARG A 41 -16.66 12.50 -22.93
CA ARG A 41 -17.10 12.43 -24.33
C ARG A 41 -17.99 11.22 -24.68
N ASN A 42 -18.06 10.22 -23.80
CA ASN A 42 -18.86 9.01 -24.00
C ASN A 42 -20.19 9.04 -23.21
N ILE A 43 -20.44 10.10 -22.44
CA ILE A 43 -21.54 10.17 -21.46
C ILE A 43 -22.45 11.34 -21.81
N VAL A 44 -23.74 11.05 -22.01
CA VAL A 44 -24.81 12.03 -22.23
C VAL A 44 -25.78 12.00 -21.06
N ASP A 45 -26.35 10.82 -20.79
CA ASP A 45 -27.31 10.58 -19.71
C ASP A 45 -27.21 9.14 -19.21
N ALA A 46 -27.99 8.82 -18.17
CA ALA A 46 -27.97 7.52 -17.52
C ALA A 46 -28.37 6.35 -18.44
N ALA A 47 -29.40 6.55 -19.27
CA ALA A 47 -29.94 5.50 -20.14
C ALA A 47 -28.98 5.19 -21.29
N GLN A 48 -28.38 6.24 -21.87
CA GLN A 48 -27.36 6.12 -22.89
C GLN A 48 -26.11 5.41 -22.35
N LEU A 49 -25.63 5.78 -21.15
CA LEU A 49 -24.42 5.18 -20.58
C LEU A 49 -24.60 3.68 -20.30
N GLN A 50 -25.72 3.26 -19.72
CA GLN A 50 -26.03 1.84 -19.54
C GLN A 50 -26.13 1.09 -20.88
N SER A 51 -26.75 1.72 -21.88
CA SER A 51 -26.89 1.12 -23.22
C SER A 51 -25.51 0.95 -23.87
N LEU A 52 -24.61 1.91 -23.68
CA LEU A 52 -23.24 1.86 -24.19
C LEU A 52 -22.44 0.72 -23.56
N THR A 53 -22.40 0.62 -22.23
CA THR A 53 -21.63 -0.43 -21.56
C THR A 53 -22.17 -1.82 -21.84
N LEU A 54 -23.49 -1.98 -21.88
CA LEU A 54 -24.13 -3.23 -22.30
C LEU A 54 -23.75 -3.59 -23.75
N ALA A 55 -23.78 -2.63 -24.66
CA ALA A 55 -23.39 -2.87 -26.05
C ALA A 55 -21.93 -3.32 -26.14
N LEU A 56 -21.00 -2.66 -25.44
CA LEU A 56 -19.59 -3.06 -25.42
C LEU A 56 -19.40 -4.50 -24.90
N GLN A 57 -20.10 -4.88 -23.83
CA GLN A 57 -20.03 -6.25 -23.30
C GLN A 57 -20.65 -7.27 -24.25
N GLN A 58 -21.76 -6.94 -24.91
CA GLN A 58 -22.39 -7.82 -25.90
C GLN A 58 -21.45 -8.07 -27.09
N GLU A 59 -20.78 -7.03 -27.57
CA GLU A 59 -19.78 -7.14 -28.64
C GLU A 59 -18.63 -8.09 -28.26
N ALA A 60 -18.15 -8.05 -27.01
CA ALA A 60 -17.11 -8.96 -26.53
C ALA A 60 -17.60 -10.40 -26.37
N LYS A 61 -18.84 -10.60 -25.88
CA LYS A 61 -19.44 -11.93 -25.75
C LYS A 61 -19.64 -12.58 -27.12
N ASP A 62 -20.20 -11.84 -28.07
CA ASP A 62 -20.45 -12.31 -29.43
C ASP A 62 -19.14 -12.61 -30.17
N ALA A 63 -18.06 -11.88 -29.85
CA ALA A 63 -16.71 -12.14 -30.33
C ALA A 63 -16.02 -13.36 -29.71
N GLY A 64 -16.64 -14.01 -28.71
CA GLY A 64 -16.12 -15.20 -28.05
C GLY A 64 -15.03 -14.93 -27.01
N HIS A 65 -15.05 -13.77 -26.35
CA HIS A 65 -14.14 -13.51 -25.22
C HIS A 65 -14.45 -14.47 -24.06
N GLU A 66 -13.42 -14.97 -23.37
CA GLU A 66 -13.59 -15.88 -22.22
C GLU A 66 -14.25 -15.16 -21.04
N TYR A 67 -13.78 -13.95 -20.74
CA TYR A 67 -14.29 -13.08 -19.67
C TYR A 67 -14.79 -11.75 -20.26
N PRO A 68 -15.71 -11.05 -19.56
CA PRO A 68 -16.12 -9.70 -19.93
C PRO A 68 -14.95 -8.72 -20.11
N LEU A 69 -15.22 -7.61 -20.79
CA LEU A 69 -14.30 -6.48 -20.87
C LEU A 69 -14.13 -5.87 -19.47
N PHE A 70 -12.92 -5.42 -19.16
CA PHE A 70 -12.81 -4.31 -18.22
C PHE A 70 -13.39 -3.06 -18.88
N ILE A 71 -14.31 -2.39 -18.20
CA ILE A 71 -14.79 -1.06 -18.57
C ILE A 71 -14.33 -0.15 -17.45
N GLY A 72 -13.31 0.66 -17.76
CA GLY A 72 -12.60 1.56 -16.87
C GLY A 72 -13.04 3.01 -17.00
N ILE A 73 -12.82 3.80 -15.94
CA ILE A 73 -13.08 5.25 -15.92
C ILE A 73 -12.17 5.95 -14.91
N ASP A 74 -11.89 7.25 -15.10
CA ASP A 74 -11.26 8.11 -14.07
C ASP A 74 -12.34 8.80 -13.21
N GLN A 75 -13.01 8.05 -12.34
CA GLN A 75 -13.97 8.61 -11.40
C GLN A 75 -13.28 8.81 -10.03
N GLU A 76 -12.41 9.83 -9.96
CA GLU A 76 -11.72 10.23 -8.72
C GLU A 76 -12.64 10.99 -7.75
N ASN A 77 -13.80 11.44 -8.26
CA ASN A 77 -14.71 12.39 -7.63
C ASN A 77 -14.11 13.80 -7.56
N GLY A 78 -14.82 14.69 -6.88
CA GLY A 78 -14.55 16.12 -6.85
C GLY A 78 -14.19 16.72 -8.21
N LEU A 79 -12.99 17.32 -8.31
CA LEU A 79 -12.53 18.02 -9.51
C LEU A 79 -12.39 17.11 -10.75
N VAL A 80 -12.07 15.83 -10.57
CA VAL A 80 -11.91 14.84 -11.66
C VAL A 80 -13.07 13.84 -11.57
N THR A 81 -14.19 14.28 -12.14
CA THR A 81 -15.45 13.53 -12.19
C THR A 81 -15.88 13.36 -13.65
N ARG A 82 -16.17 12.13 -14.07
CA ARG A 82 -16.59 11.82 -15.46
C ARG A 82 -18.10 11.67 -15.56
N ILE A 83 -18.70 10.93 -14.61
CA ILE A 83 -20.15 10.87 -14.43
C ILE A 83 -20.51 11.94 -13.40
N SER A 84 -21.02 13.06 -13.86
CA SER A 84 -21.32 14.23 -13.02
C SER A 84 -22.84 14.45 -12.89
N PRO A 85 -23.28 15.37 -12.01
CA PRO A 85 -24.63 15.90 -12.08
C PRO A 85 -24.99 16.39 -13.50
N PRO A 86 -26.26 16.27 -13.93
CA PRO A 86 -27.39 15.71 -13.20
C PRO A 86 -27.53 14.17 -13.28
N VAL A 87 -26.58 13.45 -13.88
CA VAL A 87 -26.66 11.99 -14.03
C VAL A 87 -26.53 11.28 -12.67
N VAL A 88 -25.55 11.72 -11.87
CA VAL A 88 -25.31 11.20 -10.53
C VAL A 88 -25.02 12.33 -9.55
N SER A 89 -25.28 12.11 -8.27
CA SER A 89 -24.93 13.07 -7.20
C SER A 89 -23.40 13.25 -7.10
N GLN A 90 -22.95 14.49 -6.89
CA GLN A 90 -21.54 14.79 -6.67
C GLN A 90 -21.07 14.22 -5.33
N LEU A 91 -19.91 13.56 -5.33
CA LEU A 91 -19.22 13.11 -4.12
C LEU A 91 -17.92 13.92 -3.94
N PRO A 92 -17.41 14.09 -2.70
CA PRO A 92 -16.22 14.86 -2.42
C PRO A 92 -14.95 14.22 -3.00
N GLY A 93 -14.00 15.05 -3.41
CA GLY A 93 -12.68 14.64 -3.89
C GLY A 93 -11.70 14.34 -2.75
N SER A 94 -10.48 13.92 -3.11
CA SER A 94 -9.49 13.42 -2.16
C SER A 94 -9.11 14.41 -1.06
N MET A 95 -8.78 15.67 -1.39
CA MET A 95 -8.36 16.62 -0.35
C MET A 95 -9.52 17.08 0.54
N ALA A 96 -10.74 17.18 -0.01
CA ALA A 96 -11.93 17.41 0.80
C ALA A 96 -12.17 16.26 1.78
N LEU A 97 -11.99 15.01 1.34
CA LEU A 97 -12.01 13.84 2.23
C LEU A 97 -10.89 13.90 3.26
N GLY A 98 -9.66 14.23 2.84
CA GLY A 98 -8.52 14.42 3.75
C GLY A 98 -8.82 15.46 4.84
N ALA A 99 -9.50 16.54 4.50
CA ALA A 99 -9.87 17.57 5.46
C ALA A 99 -10.83 17.10 6.55
N THR A 100 -11.51 15.97 6.37
CA THR A 100 -12.38 15.38 7.41
C THR A 100 -11.60 14.63 8.49
N ASP A 101 -10.32 14.29 8.24
CA ASP A 101 -9.50 13.40 9.08
C ASP A 101 -10.15 12.02 9.35
N SER A 102 -11.16 11.62 8.55
CA SER A 102 -11.92 10.37 8.70
C SER A 102 -11.71 9.41 7.53
N THR A 103 -10.99 8.31 7.78
CA THR A 103 -10.85 7.21 6.81
C THR A 103 -12.17 6.48 6.56
N ASP A 104 -13.12 6.56 7.49
CA ASP A 104 -14.45 5.95 7.32
C ASP A 104 -15.23 6.66 6.22
N PHE A 105 -15.14 8.00 6.14
CA PHE A 105 -15.72 8.75 5.01
C PHE A 105 -15.05 8.41 3.69
N ALA A 106 -13.73 8.20 3.66
CA ALA A 106 -13.04 7.75 2.45
C ALA A 106 -13.50 6.36 1.99
N TYR A 107 -13.73 5.43 2.93
CA TYR A 107 -14.30 4.11 2.65
C TYR A 107 -15.73 4.21 2.13
N GLU A 108 -16.60 4.97 2.79
CA GLU A 108 -18.01 5.14 2.39
C GLU A 108 -18.13 5.82 1.03
N VAL A 109 -17.30 6.82 0.71
CA VAL A 109 -17.26 7.42 -0.64
C VAL A 109 -16.75 6.42 -1.66
N GLY A 110 -15.71 5.64 -1.36
CA GLY A 110 -15.24 4.57 -2.25
C GLY A 110 -16.34 3.56 -2.57
N LYS A 111 -17.16 3.20 -1.58
CA LYS A 111 -18.30 2.28 -1.71
C LYS A 111 -19.46 2.90 -2.49
N ALA A 112 -19.81 4.16 -2.21
CA ALA A 112 -20.82 4.91 -2.93
C ALA A 112 -20.45 5.04 -4.43
N THR A 113 -19.21 5.46 -4.71
CA THR A 113 -18.67 5.51 -6.07
C THR A 113 -18.70 4.13 -6.74
N GLY A 114 -18.24 3.09 -6.04
CA GLY A 114 -18.23 1.72 -6.56
C GLY A 114 -19.62 1.24 -6.98
N ARG A 115 -20.64 1.44 -6.12
CA ARG A 115 -22.04 1.11 -6.43
C ARG A 115 -22.59 1.88 -7.63
N THR A 116 -22.26 3.17 -7.74
CA THR A 116 -22.65 4.00 -8.89
C THR A 116 -22.00 3.51 -10.18
N LEU A 117 -20.70 3.19 -10.17
CA LEU A 117 -20.00 2.69 -11.35
C LEU A 117 -20.53 1.32 -11.77
N GLU A 118 -20.71 0.41 -10.81
CA GLU A 118 -21.25 -0.93 -11.01
C GLU A 118 -22.67 -0.84 -11.60
N PHE A 119 -23.50 0.12 -11.17
CA PHE A 119 -24.82 0.40 -11.76
C PHE A 119 -24.76 0.69 -13.27
N PHE A 120 -23.72 1.40 -13.73
CA PHE A 120 -23.52 1.70 -15.15
C PHE A 120 -22.75 0.60 -15.91
N GLY A 121 -22.43 -0.54 -15.28
CA GLY A 121 -21.65 -1.61 -15.91
C GLY A 121 -20.15 -1.31 -16.02
N ILE A 122 -19.67 -0.29 -15.30
CA ILE A 122 -18.25 0.05 -15.17
C ILE A 122 -17.70 -0.78 -14.00
N ASN A 123 -16.61 -1.49 -14.25
CA ASN A 123 -16.08 -2.52 -13.33
C ASN A 123 -14.60 -2.29 -12.97
N MET A 124 -14.01 -1.19 -13.43
CA MET A 124 -12.68 -0.74 -13.05
C MET A 124 -12.69 0.78 -12.85
N ASN A 125 -12.06 1.25 -11.78
CA ASN A 125 -11.87 2.68 -11.56
C ASN A 125 -10.38 2.96 -11.45
N TYR A 126 -9.91 3.96 -12.20
CA TYR A 126 -8.54 4.45 -12.11
C TYR A 126 -8.41 5.43 -10.94
N ALA A 127 -8.70 4.92 -9.74
CA ALA A 127 -8.67 5.62 -8.46
C ALA A 127 -8.50 4.56 -7.34
N PRO A 128 -7.99 4.92 -6.16
CA PRO A 128 -7.66 6.27 -5.68
C PRO A 128 -6.27 6.77 -6.08
N VAL A 129 -6.05 8.08 -5.93
CA VAL A 129 -4.74 8.71 -6.07
C VAL A 129 -3.93 8.53 -4.78
N CYS A 130 -2.73 7.97 -4.91
CA CYS A 130 -1.72 7.75 -3.88
C CYS A 130 -0.61 8.82 -3.88
N ASP A 131 -0.63 9.77 -4.81
CA ASP A 131 0.35 10.85 -4.86
C ASP A 131 0.26 11.73 -3.62
N ILE A 132 1.42 12.14 -3.09
CA ILE A 132 1.53 12.99 -1.91
C ILE A 132 1.78 14.42 -2.36
N ASN A 133 0.91 15.36 -2.00
CA ASN A 133 0.99 16.74 -2.47
C ASN A 133 2.07 17.56 -1.74
N SER A 134 3.32 17.12 -1.87
CA SER A 134 4.49 17.66 -1.15
C SER A 134 5.08 18.91 -1.80
N GLU A 135 4.82 19.18 -3.09
CA GLU A 135 5.11 20.47 -3.74
C GLU A 135 3.81 21.31 -3.83
N PRO A 136 3.69 22.41 -3.07
CA PRO A 136 2.51 23.27 -3.06
C PRO A 136 2.09 23.84 -4.42
N ARG A 137 3.04 23.94 -5.37
CA ARG A 137 2.81 24.46 -6.73
C ARG A 137 2.51 23.35 -7.74
N ASN A 138 2.27 22.12 -7.31
CA ASN A 138 1.98 21.02 -8.22
C ASN A 138 0.71 21.30 -9.06
N PRO A 139 0.83 21.41 -10.41
CA PRO A 139 -0.30 21.81 -11.25
C PRO A 139 -1.24 20.63 -11.60
N VAL A 140 -0.80 19.39 -11.37
CA VAL A 140 -1.46 18.16 -11.83
C VAL A 140 -2.24 17.47 -10.72
N ILE A 141 -1.63 17.33 -9.54
CA ILE A 141 -2.17 16.60 -8.39
C ILE A 141 -3.01 17.54 -7.53
N GLY A 142 -2.40 18.48 -6.79
CA GLY A 142 -3.12 19.42 -5.93
C GLY A 142 -4.18 18.72 -5.07
N VAL A 143 -5.43 19.18 -5.18
CA VAL A 143 -6.59 18.64 -4.45
C VAL A 143 -6.98 17.19 -4.79
N ARG A 144 -6.36 16.57 -5.81
CA ARG A 144 -6.54 15.14 -6.13
C ARG A 144 -5.79 14.23 -5.16
N SER A 145 -4.81 14.75 -4.43
CA SER A 145 -4.22 14.05 -3.29
C SER A 145 -5.06 14.24 -2.03
N PHE A 146 -4.99 13.29 -1.11
CA PHE A 146 -5.60 13.43 0.22
C PHE A 146 -4.87 14.42 1.12
N GLY A 147 -3.58 14.70 0.89
CA GLY A 147 -2.78 15.58 1.75
C GLY A 147 -1.27 15.54 1.42
N ASP A 148 -0.44 16.03 2.32
CA ASP A 148 1.03 16.06 2.16
C ASP A 148 1.80 15.10 3.08
N ASP A 149 1.11 14.40 4.01
CA ASP A 149 1.71 13.38 4.86
C ASP A 149 1.61 11.97 4.22
N PRO A 150 2.73 11.24 4.01
CA PRO A 150 2.74 9.96 3.31
C PRO A 150 1.87 8.86 3.96
N GLU A 151 1.90 8.75 5.29
CA GLU A 151 1.11 7.76 6.04
C GLU A 151 -0.38 8.11 6.02
N PHE A 152 -0.69 9.40 6.12
CA PHE A 152 -2.04 9.94 5.98
C PHE A 152 -2.63 9.60 4.61
N VAL A 153 -1.93 9.93 3.53
CA VAL A 153 -2.37 9.62 2.15
C VAL A 153 -2.56 8.12 1.96
N GLY A 154 -1.62 7.30 2.45
CA GLY A 154 -1.73 5.84 2.40
C GLY A 154 -3.00 5.31 3.07
N ARG A 155 -3.35 5.79 4.26
CA ARG A 155 -4.58 5.38 4.98
C ARG A 155 -5.85 5.69 4.19
N PHE A 156 -5.95 6.90 3.64
CA PHE A 156 -7.13 7.34 2.91
C PHE A 156 -7.28 6.62 1.57
N ALA A 157 -6.19 6.47 0.82
CA ALA A 157 -6.18 5.71 -0.43
C ALA A 157 -6.57 4.24 -0.20
N SER A 158 -6.01 3.59 0.82
CA SER A 158 -6.40 2.23 1.21
C SER A 158 -7.89 2.10 1.53
N ALA A 159 -8.45 3.04 2.31
CA ALA A 159 -9.86 3.03 2.68
C ALA A 159 -10.79 3.17 1.47
N MET A 160 -10.50 4.12 0.57
CA MET A 160 -11.27 4.30 -0.66
C MET A 160 -11.16 3.09 -1.60
N ALA A 161 -9.96 2.52 -1.74
CA ALA A 161 -9.75 1.31 -2.54
C ALA A 161 -10.56 0.12 -1.99
N LYS A 162 -10.65 -0.01 -0.66
CA LYS A 162 -11.49 -1.04 -0.01
C LYS A 162 -12.97 -0.87 -0.36
N GLY A 163 -13.50 0.35 -0.31
CA GLY A 163 -14.90 0.63 -0.67
C GLY A 163 -15.23 0.27 -2.13
N LEU A 164 -14.33 0.62 -3.06
CA LEU A 164 -14.45 0.26 -4.48
C LEU A 164 -14.46 -1.26 -4.68
N ARG A 165 -13.48 -1.96 -4.07
CA ARG A 165 -13.34 -3.42 -4.13
C ARG A 165 -14.58 -4.15 -3.65
N GLU A 166 -15.13 -3.75 -2.50
CA GLU A 166 -16.32 -4.37 -1.92
C GLU A 166 -17.59 -4.12 -2.75
N SER A 167 -17.56 -3.14 -3.65
CA SER A 167 -18.61 -2.89 -4.63
C SER A 167 -18.36 -3.58 -5.97
N ASN A 168 -17.45 -4.56 -6.01
CA ASN A 168 -17.04 -5.32 -7.20
C ASN A 168 -16.48 -4.44 -8.34
N VAL A 169 -15.88 -3.30 -8.00
CA VAL A 169 -15.14 -2.44 -8.94
C VAL A 169 -13.66 -2.53 -8.62
N VAL A 170 -12.83 -2.84 -9.61
CA VAL A 170 -11.38 -2.96 -9.46
C VAL A 170 -10.79 -1.58 -9.13
N PRO A 171 -10.23 -1.36 -7.92
CA PRO A 171 -9.48 -0.14 -7.61
C PRO A 171 -8.09 -0.17 -8.26
N THR A 172 -7.62 0.98 -8.71
CA THR A 172 -6.28 1.14 -9.29
C THR A 172 -5.59 2.33 -8.65
N VAL A 173 -4.59 2.06 -7.80
CA VAL A 173 -3.83 3.14 -7.15
C VAL A 173 -2.86 3.79 -8.14
N LYS A 174 -2.71 5.12 -8.06
CA LYS A 174 -1.92 5.90 -9.03
C LYS A 174 -1.30 7.18 -8.45
N HIS A 175 -0.23 7.74 -9.00
CA HIS A 175 0.49 7.31 -10.19
C HIS A 175 1.89 6.86 -9.78
N PHE A 176 2.15 5.55 -9.81
CA PHE A 176 3.40 4.97 -9.34
C PHE A 176 4.59 5.44 -10.20
N PRO A 177 5.74 5.83 -9.61
CA PRO A 177 6.08 5.74 -8.19
C PRO A 177 5.73 6.95 -7.32
N GLY A 178 5.11 7.99 -7.88
CA GLY A 178 4.62 9.17 -7.15
C GLY A 178 4.81 10.46 -7.95
N HIS A 179 3.71 11.14 -8.30
CA HIS A 179 3.69 12.35 -9.16
C HIS A 179 3.49 13.65 -8.36
N GLY A 180 3.40 13.54 -7.03
CA GLY A 180 3.04 14.64 -6.15
C GLY A 180 4.12 15.70 -5.91
N ASP A 181 5.38 15.39 -6.24
CA ASP A 181 6.53 16.31 -6.15
C ASP A 181 7.00 16.77 -7.54
N THR A 182 6.09 17.32 -8.34
CA THR A 182 6.41 17.85 -9.66
C THR A 182 5.84 19.26 -9.82
N ALA A 183 6.64 20.15 -10.41
CA ALA A 183 6.18 21.46 -10.87
C ALA A 183 5.87 21.49 -12.39
N VAL A 184 6.16 20.39 -13.09
CA VAL A 184 5.94 20.22 -14.53
C VAL A 184 4.82 19.21 -14.74
N ASP A 185 3.91 19.54 -15.66
CA ASP A 185 2.80 18.65 -16.01
C ASP A 185 3.20 17.63 -17.09
N SER A 186 2.98 16.35 -16.81
CA SER A 186 3.24 15.24 -17.73
C SER A 186 2.42 15.27 -19.02
N HIS A 187 1.33 16.04 -19.06
CA HIS A 187 0.53 16.25 -20.27
C HIS A 187 1.23 17.15 -21.31
N PHE A 188 2.21 17.96 -20.88
CA PHE A 188 2.89 18.95 -21.73
C PHE A 188 4.41 18.76 -21.81
N GLY A 189 4.98 17.80 -21.07
CA GLY A 189 6.40 17.50 -21.06
C GLY A 189 6.71 16.28 -20.18
N LEU A 190 7.98 15.92 -20.03
CA LEU A 190 8.42 14.87 -19.11
C LEU A 190 8.82 15.50 -17.76
N PRO A 191 8.08 15.26 -16.66
CA PRO A 191 8.50 15.69 -15.34
C PRO A 191 9.72 14.89 -14.88
N VAL A 192 10.72 15.56 -14.32
CA VAL A 192 11.93 14.97 -13.76
C VAL A 192 11.91 15.18 -12.26
N ILE A 193 12.09 14.10 -11.47
CA ILE A 193 12.17 14.17 -10.01
C ILE A 193 13.57 13.72 -9.57
N GLU A 194 14.33 14.65 -8.99
CA GLU A 194 15.72 14.47 -8.54
C GLU A 194 15.81 13.87 -7.12
N LYS A 195 14.99 12.85 -6.83
CA LYS A 195 14.94 12.17 -5.53
C LYS A 195 15.73 10.88 -5.54
N SER A 196 16.53 10.67 -4.49
CA SER A 196 17.22 9.40 -4.30
C SER A 196 16.22 8.29 -3.98
N ARG A 197 16.62 7.03 -4.15
CA ARG A 197 15.82 5.89 -3.70
C ARG A 197 15.48 5.95 -2.19
N GLY A 198 16.34 6.56 -1.38
CA GLY A 198 16.09 6.77 0.04
C GLY A 198 14.97 7.77 0.31
N ASP A 199 14.90 8.86 -0.47
CA ASP A 199 13.86 9.88 -0.36
C ASP A 199 12.49 9.31 -0.76
N LEU A 200 12.43 8.60 -1.89
CA LEU A 200 11.20 7.94 -2.36
C LEU A 200 10.64 6.96 -1.32
N GLU A 201 11.51 6.24 -0.60
CA GLU A 201 11.08 5.28 0.43
C GLU A 201 10.55 5.95 1.70
N ARG A 202 10.87 7.21 1.94
CA ARG A 202 10.34 8.00 3.06
C ARG A 202 9.07 8.77 2.72
N CYS A 203 8.78 8.95 1.43
CA CYS A 203 7.66 9.75 0.96
C CYS A 203 6.85 8.98 -0.09
N GLU A 204 7.19 9.12 -1.37
CA GLU A 204 6.36 8.72 -2.52
C GLU A 204 5.92 7.25 -2.51
N LEU A 205 6.79 6.33 -2.08
CA LEU A 205 6.52 4.89 -2.10
C LEU A 205 5.69 4.41 -0.90
N VAL A 206 5.50 5.23 0.14
CA VAL A 206 4.79 4.82 1.37
C VAL A 206 3.35 4.39 1.08
N PRO A 207 2.50 5.18 0.40
CA PRO A 207 1.14 4.77 0.05
C PRO A 207 1.09 3.52 -0.83
N PHE A 208 2.01 3.38 -1.80
CA PHE A 208 2.04 2.21 -2.68
C PHE A 208 2.45 0.93 -1.95
N ARG A 209 3.45 0.98 -1.07
CA ARG A 209 3.85 -0.16 -0.24
C ARG A 209 2.71 -0.65 0.62
N ARG A 210 2.00 0.27 1.27
CA ARG A 210 0.80 -0.03 2.05
C ARG A 210 -0.27 -0.70 1.19
N ALA A 211 -0.62 -0.10 0.05
CA ALA A 211 -1.63 -0.65 -0.86
C ALA A 211 -1.27 -2.06 -1.34
N VAL A 212 0.00 -2.31 -1.69
CA VAL A 212 0.50 -3.64 -2.06
C VAL A 212 0.41 -4.64 -0.92
N ALA A 213 0.82 -4.25 0.29
CA ALA A 213 0.74 -5.10 1.48
C ALA A 213 -0.71 -5.44 1.87
N GLU A 214 -1.65 -4.54 1.62
CA GLU A 214 -3.09 -4.75 1.81
C GLU A 214 -3.76 -5.48 0.62
N GLY A 215 -2.99 -5.83 -0.42
CA GLY A 215 -3.47 -6.65 -1.54
C GLY A 215 -4.24 -5.88 -2.61
N ILE A 216 -3.83 -4.65 -2.94
CA ILE A 216 -4.40 -3.88 -4.06
C ILE A 216 -4.42 -4.67 -5.38
N GLU A 217 -5.48 -4.52 -6.16
CA GLU A 217 -5.71 -5.27 -7.40
C GLU A 217 -4.88 -4.77 -8.58
N ALA A 218 -4.77 -3.45 -8.71
CA ALA A 218 -4.09 -2.79 -9.82
C ALA A 218 -3.28 -1.57 -9.37
N VAL A 219 -2.17 -1.33 -10.04
CA VAL A 219 -1.32 -0.13 -9.87
C VAL A 219 -1.11 0.51 -11.24
N MET A 220 -1.33 1.82 -11.35
CA MET A 220 -1.06 2.58 -12.56
C MET A 220 0.28 3.31 -12.46
N THR A 221 1.11 3.23 -13.50
CA THR A 221 2.42 3.90 -13.57
C THR A 221 2.32 5.33 -14.10
N ALA A 222 3.27 6.19 -13.73
CA ALA A 222 3.36 7.58 -14.16
C ALA A 222 4.48 7.78 -15.20
N HIS A 223 4.28 8.73 -16.10
CA HIS A 223 5.30 9.17 -17.06
C HIS A 223 6.22 10.23 -16.45
N ILE A 224 7.03 9.83 -15.45
CA ILE A 224 7.98 10.69 -14.74
C ILE A 224 9.39 10.11 -14.82
N ALA A 225 10.41 10.94 -15.03
CA ALA A 225 11.81 10.51 -15.01
C ALA A 225 12.37 10.55 -13.58
N LEU A 226 13.17 9.53 -13.23
CA LEU A 226 13.83 9.39 -11.93
C LEU A 226 15.32 9.08 -12.12
N PRO A 227 16.16 10.09 -12.41
CA PRO A 227 17.58 9.89 -12.76
C PRO A 227 18.41 9.23 -11.65
N GLN A 228 17.98 9.32 -10.39
CA GLN A 228 18.67 8.67 -9.26
C GLN A 228 18.16 7.26 -8.93
N VAL A 229 17.20 6.73 -9.70
CA VAL A 229 16.70 5.36 -9.58
C VAL A 229 17.10 4.52 -10.80
N GLY A 230 16.84 5.05 -11.99
CA GLY A 230 17.20 4.42 -13.27
C GLY A 230 18.35 5.15 -13.96
N ALA A 231 18.94 4.53 -14.98
CA ALA A 231 19.90 5.22 -15.82
C ALA A 231 19.15 6.14 -16.81
N ASN A 232 19.50 7.43 -16.80
CA ASN A 232 18.98 8.48 -17.70
C ASN A 232 17.55 8.97 -17.40
N ASP A 233 17.06 9.89 -18.23
CA ASP A 233 15.72 10.50 -18.13
C ASP A 233 14.60 9.59 -18.66
N MET A 234 14.73 8.26 -18.53
CA MET A 234 13.68 7.35 -18.99
C MET A 234 12.46 7.43 -18.05
N PRO A 235 11.23 7.59 -18.58
CA PRO A 235 10.02 7.61 -17.76
C PRO A 235 9.84 6.31 -16.98
N ALA A 236 9.34 6.39 -15.74
CA ALA A 236 9.16 5.25 -14.84
C ALA A 236 8.28 4.13 -15.45
N THR A 237 7.28 4.50 -16.26
CA THR A 237 6.48 3.56 -17.07
C THR A 237 7.32 2.66 -17.99
N LEU A 238 8.48 3.14 -18.46
CA LEU A 238 9.36 2.45 -19.41
C LEU A 238 10.64 1.89 -18.77
N SER A 239 10.97 2.29 -17.54
CA SER A 239 12.20 1.89 -16.83
C SER A 239 12.02 0.56 -16.10
N VAL A 240 12.90 -0.41 -16.40
CA VAL A 240 12.97 -1.70 -15.70
C VAL A 240 13.36 -1.48 -14.23
N GLU A 241 14.27 -0.54 -13.95
CA GLU A 241 14.73 -0.23 -12.60
C GLU A 241 13.61 0.33 -11.72
N ALA A 242 12.83 1.29 -12.25
CA ALA A 242 11.66 1.83 -11.56
C ALA A 242 10.58 0.75 -11.36
N MET A 243 10.34 -0.11 -12.37
CA MET A 243 9.38 -1.20 -12.27
C MET A 243 9.81 -2.31 -11.30
N ASN A 244 11.11 -2.57 -11.17
CA ASN A 244 11.64 -3.55 -10.21
C ASN A 244 11.38 -3.15 -8.77
N ILE A 245 11.20 -1.86 -8.47
CA ILE A 245 10.72 -1.43 -7.15
C ILE A 245 9.38 -2.11 -6.83
N LEU A 246 8.45 -2.11 -7.77
CA LEU A 246 7.13 -2.70 -7.56
C LEU A 246 7.17 -4.24 -7.67
N ARG A 247 7.82 -4.77 -8.72
CA ARG A 247 7.84 -6.21 -9.01
C ARG A 247 8.78 -7.00 -8.12
N GLU A 248 9.98 -6.51 -7.90
CA GLU A 248 11.02 -7.23 -7.16
C GLU A 248 11.10 -6.81 -5.70
N ASP A 249 11.07 -5.51 -5.39
CA ASP A 249 11.23 -5.07 -4.01
C ASP A 249 9.93 -5.22 -3.22
N MET A 250 8.78 -4.78 -3.78
CA MET A 250 7.47 -4.92 -3.13
C MET A 250 6.81 -6.29 -3.38
N LYS A 251 7.40 -7.14 -4.25
CA LYS A 251 6.87 -8.44 -4.68
C LYS A 251 5.42 -8.38 -5.16
N TYR A 252 5.04 -7.28 -5.81
CA TYR A 252 3.67 -7.06 -6.24
C TYR A 252 3.26 -8.01 -7.38
N GLN A 253 2.25 -8.84 -7.10
CA GLN A 253 1.73 -9.84 -8.03
C GLN A 253 0.45 -9.42 -8.76
N GLY A 254 -0.15 -8.28 -8.39
CA GLY A 254 -1.33 -7.76 -9.06
C GLY A 254 -1.03 -7.15 -10.42
N MET A 255 -2.06 -6.63 -11.07
CA MET A 255 -1.95 -6.05 -12.42
C MET A 255 -1.22 -4.69 -12.37
N VAL A 256 -0.29 -4.46 -13.28
CA VAL A 256 0.26 -3.12 -13.53
C VAL A 256 -0.28 -2.59 -14.85
N VAL A 257 -0.84 -1.40 -14.83
CA VAL A 257 -1.35 -0.70 -16.02
C VAL A 257 -0.56 0.58 -16.25
N THR A 258 -0.35 0.99 -17.50
CA THR A 258 0.27 2.28 -17.80
C THR A 258 -0.74 3.43 -17.62
N ASP A 259 -0.28 4.63 -17.32
CA ASP A 259 -1.01 5.83 -17.75
C ASP A 259 -1.02 5.93 -19.29
N CYS A 260 -1.77 6.90 -19.84
CA CYS A 260 -2.01 6.97 -21.28
C CYS A 260 -0.75 7.23 -22.10
N LEU A 261 -0.33 6.26 -22.91
CA LEU A 261 0.88 6.38 -23.76
C LEU A 261 0.74 7.38 -24.93
N GLU A 262 -0.41 8.05 -25.06
CA GLU A 262 -0.59 9.18 -25.99
C GLU A 262 -0.23 10.54 -25.36
N MET A 263 0.11 10.57 -24.06
CA MET A 263 0.60 11.76 -23.37
C MET A 263 2.02 12.14 -23.82
N ASP A 264 2.34 13.44 -23.76
CA ASP A 264 3.58 13.97 -24.31
C ASP A 264 4.85 13.48 -23.60
N GLY A 265 4.76 13.12 -22.31
CA GLY A 265 5.85 12.46 -21.57
C GLY A 265 6.33 11.12 -22.17
N ILE A 266 5.56 10.51 -23.08
CA ILE A 266 5.95 9.30 -23.83
C ILE A 266 5.95 9.55 -25.35
N ARG A 267 4.84 10.09 -25.85
CA ARG A 267 4.56 10.24 -27.29
C ARG A 267 5.65 11.01 -28.03
N THR A 268 6.15 12.09 -27.42
CA THR A 268 7.09 13.01 -28.09
C THR A 268 8.49 12.42 -28.24
N THR A 269 8.94 11.63 -27.25
CA THR A 269 10.32 11.11 -27.20
C THR A 269 10.43 9.70 -27.77
N TYR A 270 9.48 8.81 -27.44
CA TYR A 270 9.56 7.40 -27.79
C TYR A 270 8.55 7.00 -28.86
N GLY A 271 7.44 7.71 -28.98
CA GLY A 271 6.27 7.28 -29.76
C GLY A 271 5.45 6.24 -29.01
N THR A 272 4.14 6.21 -29.27
CA THR A 272 3.18 5.39 -28.53
C THR A 272 3.37 3.89 -28.80
N GLU A 273 3.69 3.50 -30.05
CA GLU A 273 3.91 2.11 -30.45
C GLU A 273 5.15 1.52 -29.78
N ARG A 274 6.26 2.26 -29.83
CA ARG A 274 7.51 1.85 -29.19
C ARG A 274 7.39 1.91 -27.67
N GLY A 275 6.71 2.92 -27.13
CA GLY A 275 6.38 3.03 -25.71
C GLY A 275 5.60 1.80 -25.22
N SER A 276 4.69 1.26 -26.03
CA SER A 276 3.93 0.05 -25.69
C SER A 276 4.82 -1.19 -25.55
N VAL A 277 5.80 -1.37 -26.44
CA VAL A 277 6.80 -2.45 -26.35
C VAL A 277 7.66 -2.29 -25.11
N LEU A 278 8.17 -1.09 -24.87
CA LEU A 278 9.05 -0.79 -23.74
C LEU A 278 8.33 -0.96 -22.40
N ALA A 279 7.09 -0.50 -22.26
CA ALA A 279 6.30 -0.63 -21.05
C ALA A 279 5.99 -2.10 -20.70
N LEU A 280 5.61 -2.91 -21.70
CA LEU A 280 5.37 -4.35 -21.49
C LEU A 280 6.67 -5.06 -21.08
N LYS A 281 7.79 -4.72 -21.73
CA LYS A 281 9.12 -5.24 -21.40
C LYS A 281 9.60 -4.83 -20.01
N ALA A 282 9.27 -3.62 -19.56
CA ALA A 282 9.61 -3.12 -18.23
C ALA A 282 8.84 -3.80 -17.09
N GLY A 283 7.67 -4.39 -17.38
CA GLY A 283 6.87 -5.14 -16.40
C GLY A 283 5.42 -4.69 -16.23
N SER A 284 4.95 -3.75 -17.08
CA SER A 284 3.52 -3.41 -17.17
C SER A 284 2.75 -4.55 -17.81
N ASP A 285 1.59 -4.94 -17.26
CA ASP A 285 0.76 -6.03 -17.81
C ASP A 285 -0.32 -5.52 -18.75
N SER A 286 -0.78 -4.27 -18.56
CA SER A 286 -1.79 -3.65 -19.40
C SER A 286 -1.35 -2.27 -19.91
N ILE A 287 -1.54 -2.05 -21.21
CA ILE A 287 -1.06 -0.86 -21.93
C ILE A 287 -2.25 0.02 -22.31
N MET A 288 -2.21 1.29 -21.93
CA MET A 288 -3.30 2.23 -22.13
C MET A 288 -3.05 3.18 -23.30
N VAL A 289 -3.94 3.15 -24.31
CA VAL A 289 -3.91 4.02 -25.51
C VAL A 289 -5.32 4.59 -25.77
N CYS A 290 -5.59 5.82 -25.32
CA CYS A 290 -6.95 6.27 -25.04
C CYS A 290 -7.72 6.93 -26.21
N HIS A 291 -7.05 7.37 -27.28
CA HIS A 291 -7.65 8.33 -28.22
C HIS A 291 -7.63 7.84 -29.67
N LYS A 292 -6.45 7.67 -30.27
CA LYS A 292 -6.33 7.49 -31.72
C LYS A 292 -6.37 6.03 -32.13
N TYR A 293 -7.38 5.64 -32.92
CA TYR A 293 -7.52 4.28 -33.46
C TYR A 293 -6.26 3.78 -34.18
N SER A 294 -5.63 4.63 -34.99
CA SER A 294 -4.41 4.28 -35.71
C SER A 294 -3.27 3.92 -34.75
N MET A 295 -3.12 4.65 -33.64
CA MET A 295 -2.10 4.38 -32.62
C MET A 295 -2.41 3.11 -31.83
N GLN A 296 -3.69 2.85 -31.53
CA GLN A 296 -4.12 1.62 -30.84
C GLN A 296 -3.77 0.37 -31.67
N VAL A 297 -4.15 0.36 -32.95
CA VAL A 297 -3.85 -0.74 -33.86
C VAL A 297 -2.35 -0.91 -34.06
N ALA A 298 -1.63 0.19 -34.34
CA ALA A 298 -0.20 0.15 -34.57
C ALA A 298 0.55 -0.39 -33.34
N SER A 299 0.17 0.05 -32.14
CA SER A 299 0.76 -0.43 -30.88
C SER A 299 0.56 -1.94 -30.67
N ILE A 300 -0.65 -2.46 -30.91
CA ILE A 300 -0.93 -3.89 -30.80
C ILE A 300 -0.06 -4.68 -31.79
N VAL A 301 0.01 -4.24 -33.05
CA VAL A 301 0.81 -4.89 -34.10
C VAL A 301 2.30 -4.87 -33.75
N THR A 302 2.82 -3.72 -33.31
CA THR A 302 4.23 -3.58 -32.94
C THR A 302 4.60 -4.44 -31.73
N VAL A 303 3.71 -4.60 -30.75
CA VAL A 303 3.92 -5.56 -29.64
C VAL A 303 3.90 -7.01 -30.14
N CYS A 304 2.99 -7.38 -31.05
CA CYS A 304 3.00 -8.70 -31.67
C CYS A 304 4.32 -8.99 -32.39
N ASP A 305 4.85 -8.02 -33.13
CA ASP A 305 6.14 -8.16 -33.81
C ASP A 305 7.32 -8.25 -32.85
N ALA A 306 7.33 -7.47 -31.77
CA ALA A 306 8.36 -7.55 -30.73
C ALA A 306 8.38 -8.93 -30.04
N ILE A 307 7.21 -9.55 -29.84
CA ILE A 307 7.13 -10.92 -29.31
C ILE A 307 7.61 -11.94 -30.35
N ARG A 308 7.18 -11.80 -31.61
CA ARG A 308 7.57 -12.71 -32.71
C ARG A 308 9.07 -12.70 -32.96
N THR A 309 9.72 -11.55 -32.82
CA THR A 309 11.17 -11.37 -33.01
C THR A 309 12.00 -11.73 -31.78
N GLY A 310 11.35 -11.98 -30.62
CA GLY A 310 12.02 -12.30 -29.37
C GLY A 310 12.53 -11.08 -28.59
N GLU A 311 12.19 -9.85 -29.00
CA GLU A 311 12.50 -8.65 -28.21
C GLU A 311 11.76 -8.66 -26.87
N ILE A 312 10.50 -9.12 -26.89
CA ILE A 312 9.73 -9.46 -25.69
C ILE A 312 9.69 -10.99 -25.58
N PRO A 313 10.27 -11.58 -24.53
CA PRO A 313 10.18 -13.03 -24.30
C PRO A 313 8.74 -13.49 -24.19
N HIS A 314 8.43 -14.70 -24.68
CA HIS A 314 7.08 -15.24 -24.63
C HIS A 314 6.58 -15.41 -23.19
N GLU A 315 7.48 -15.71 -22.26
CA GLU A 315 7.21 -15.83 -20.84
C GLU A 315 6.65 -14.53 -20.25
N ARG A 316 7.13 -13.36 -20.72
CA ARG A 316 6.62 -12.05 -20.28
C ARG A 316 5.18 -11.81 -20.74
N LEU A 317 4.84 -12.27 -21.97
CA LEU A 317 3.45 -12.24 -22.45
C LEU A 317 2.56 -13.14 -21.58
N GLU A 318 3.00 -14.37 -21.30
CA GLU A 318 2.23 -15.31 -20.47
C GLU A 318 2.00 -14.78 -19.06
N GLU A 319 3.02 -14.17 -18.46
CA GLU A 319 2.94 -13.55 -17.14
C GLU A 319 1.93 -12.38 -17.11
N ALA A 320 2.03 -11.44 -18.06
CA ALA A 320 1.11 -10.32 -18.18
C ALA A 320 -0.34 -10.80 -18.40
N PHE A 321 -0.52 -11.71 -19.36
CA PHE A 321 -1.83 -12.29 -19.67
C PHE A 321 -2.41 -13.05 -18.48
N GLY A 322 -1.58 -13.79 -17.75
CA GLY A 322 -1.97 -14.52 -16.54
C GLY A 322 -2.54 -13.60 -15.46
N ARG A 323 -1.87 -12.46 -15.19
CA ARG A 323 -2.35 -11.47 -14.21
C ARG A 323 -3.65 -10.79 -14.63
N VAL A 324 -3.75 -10.34 -15.88
CA VAL A 324 -4.98 -9.73 -16.42
C VAL A 324 -6.14 -10.72 -16.32
N THR A 325 -5.91 -11.97 -16.73
CA THR A 325 -6.94 -13.03 -16.71
C THR A 325 -7.34 -13.41 -15.29
N GLN A 326 -6.38 -13.52 -14.37
CA GLN A 326 -6.66 -13.81 -12.96
C GLN A 326 -7.52 -12.71 -12.33
N LEU A 327 -7.24 -11.45 -12.64
CA LEU A 327 -8.04 -10.32 -12.15
C LEU A 327 -9.45 -10.34 -12.77
N LYS A 328 -9.57 -10.57 -14.08
CA LYS A 328 -10.88 -10.73 -14.74
C LYS A 328 -11.70 -11.85 -14.10
N LYS A 329 -11.09 -13.02 -13.89
CA LYS A 329 -11.73 -14.17 -13.24
C LYS A 329 -12.23 -13.86 -11.84
N ARG A 330 -11.54 -13.00 -11.09
CA ARG A 330 -11.91 -12.64 -9.72
C ARG A 330 -13.10 -11.67 -9.66
N PHE A 331 -13.21 -10.72 -10.59
CA PHE A 331 -14.20 -9.63 -10.53
C PHE A 331 -15.33 -9.74 -11.55
N LEU A 332 -15.11 -10.42 -12.67
CA LEU A 332 -16.00 -10.35 -13.83
C LEU A 332 -16.68 -11.68 -14.11
N ASN A 333 -17.98 -11.61 -14.40
CA ASN A 333 -18.76 -12.71 -14.93
C ASN A 333 -19.81 -12.18 -15.92
N TRP A 334 -20.22 -13.03 -16.87
CA TRP A 334 -21.12 -12.63 -17.95
C TRP A 334 -22.56 -12.34 -17.49
N GLU A 335 -23.01 -12.93 -16.40
CA GLU A 335 -24.34 -12.68 -15.84
C GLU A 335 -24.47 -11.23 -15.35
N THR A 336 -23.50 -10.79 -14.54
CA THR A 336 -23.44 -9.41 -14.04
C THR A 336 -23.19 -8.41 -15.18
N ALA A 337 -22.26 -8.72 -16.09
CA ALA A 337 -21.87 -7.81 -17.18
C ALA A 337 -22.99 -7.52 -18.20
N LEU A 338 -23.96 -8.43 -18.35
CA LEU A 338 -25.10 -8.27 -19.27
C LEU A 338 -26.42 -7.98 -18.57
N GLY A 339 -26.42 -7.90 -17.24
CA GLY A 339 -27.58 -7.54 -16.45
C GLY A 339 -27.99 -6.08 -16.68
N ARG A 340 -29.29 -5.84 -16.90
CA ARG A 340 -29.86 -4.47 -16.91
C ARG A 340 -30.32 -4.08 -15.53
N LYS A 341 -30.19 -2.79 -15.20
CA LYS A 341 -30.61 -2.23 -13.91
C LYS A 341 -31.65 -1.14 -14.09
N GLY A 342 -32.63 -1.14 -13.20
CA GLY A 342 -33.80 -0.24 -13.29
C GLY A 342 -33.51 1.19 -12.84
N HIS A 343 -34.32 2.14 -13.32
CA HIS A 343 -34.20 3.56 -12.98
C HIS A 343 -34.41 3.85 -11.47
N GLU A 344 -35.28 3.10 -10.79
CA GLU A 344 -35.54 3.28 -9.35
C GLU A 344 -34.29 3.05 -8.49
N GLN A 345 -33.44 2.10 -8.89
CA GLN A 345 -32.18 1.82 -8.21
C GLN A 345 -31.22 3.02 -8.31
N LEU A 346 -31.17 3.71 -9.45
CA LEU A 346 -30.34 4.92 -9.60
C LEU A 346 -30.86 6.06 -8.73
N ALA A 347 -32.17 6.24 -8.66
CA ALA A 347 -32.77 7.28 -7.83
C ALA A 347 -32.40 7.09 -6.35
N GLY A 348 -32.51 5.87 -5.83
CA GLY A 348 -32.11 5.56 -4.44
C GLY A 348 -30.60 5.71 -4.18
N LEU A 349 -29.76 5.38 -5.18
CA LEU A 349 -28.32 5.64 -5.10
C LEU A 349 -28.04 7.14 -5.05
N ASN A 350 -28.68 7.95 -5.90
CA ASN A 350 -28.48 9.40 -5.93
C ASN A 350 -28.96 10.07 -4.64
N GLU A 351 -30.08 9.64 -4.07
CA GLU A 351 -30.57 10.14 -2.78
C GLU A 351 -29.56 9.84 -1.65
N SER A 352 -29.12 8.59 -1.55
CA SER A 352 -28.13 8.17 -0.54
C SER A 352 -26.79 8.90 -0.71
N ASN A 353 -26.31 9.02 -1.96
CA ASN A 353 -25.07 9.70 -2.27
C ASN A 353 -25.15 11.21 -2.00
N ALA A 354 -26.30 11.84 -2.25
CA ALA A 354 -26.51 13.26 -1.94
C ALA A 354 -26.51 13.51 -0.43
N ALA A 355 -27.13 12.63 0.36
CA ALA A 355 -27.10 12.71 1.82
C ALA A 355 -25.67 12.56 2.37
N LEU A 356 -24.93 11.55 1.90
CA LEU A 356 -23.53 11.33 2.27
C LEU A 356 -22.65 12.52 1.87
N SER A 357 -22.81 13.03 0.65
CA SER A 357 -22.08 14.19 0.15
C SER A 357 -22.29 15.41 1.05
N LYS A 358 -23.54 15.74 1.37
CA LYS A 358 -23.89 16.84 2.28
C LYS A 358 -23.25 16.68 3.66
N GLU A 359 -23.29 15.47 4.23
CA GLU A 359 -22.66 15.19 5.51
C GLU A 359 -21.15 15.44 5.47
N ILE A 360 -20.47 14.94 4.44
CA ILE A 360 -19.01 15.06 4.34
C ILE A 360 -18.59 16.51 4.10
N TYR A 361 -19.27 17.27 3.24
CA TYR A 361 -18.92 18.68 3.01
C TYR A 361 -19.10 19.56 4.26
N SER A 362 -20.05 19.19 5.14
CA SER A 362 -20.18 19.83 6.46
C SER A 362 -19.01 19.51 7.42
N HIS A 363 -18.23 18.48 7.14
CA HIS A 363 -17.03 18.09 7.88
C HIS A 363 -15.71 18.49 7.20
N SER A 364 -15.71 18.77 5.89
CA SER A 364 -14.50 19.12 5.16
C SER A 364 -14.21 20.61 5.14
N THR A 365 -15.22 21.48 5.11
CA THR A 365 -15.02 22.94 5.04
C THR A 365 -14.17 23.42 6.22
N THR A 366 -13.02 24.02 5.92
CA THR A 366 -11.98 24.34 6.90
C THR A 366 -11.84 25.84 7.08
N VAL A 367 -12.07 26.33 8.30
CA VAL A 367 -11.67 27.68 8.69
C VAL A 367 -10.20 27.62 9.10
N ILE A 368 -9.29 28.00 8.20
CA ILE A 368 -7.84 27.93 8.44
C ILE A 368 -7.41 28.96 9.50
N ARG A 369 -8.02 30.14 9.44
CA ARG A 369 -7.85 31.20 10.44
C ARG A 369 -9.01 32.18 10.41
N ASP A 370 -9.29 32.76 11.57
CA ASP A 370 -10.19 33.89 11.74
C ASP A 370 -9.67 34.80 12.87
N LYS A 371 -8.57 35.53 12.62
CA LYS A 371 -7.88 36.32 13.66
C LYS A 371 -8.75 37.43 14.23
N LYS A 372 -9.72 37.93 13.46
CA LYS A 372 -10.60 39.04 13.83
C LYS A 372 -11.94 38.61 14.44
N GLY A 373 -12.24 37.30 14.48
CA GLY A 373 -13.56 36.81 14.88
C GLY A 373 -14.67 37.33 13.96
N LEU A 374 -14.40 37.37 12.64
CA LEU A 374 -15.34 37.85 11.64
C LEU A 374 -16.45 36.83 11.36
N LEU A 375 -16.20 35.55 11.65
CA LEU A 375 -17.18 34.48 11.48
C LEU A 375 -17.98 34.25 12.78
N PRO A 376 -19.31 34.08 12.69
CA PRO A 376 -20.13 34.16 11.48
C PRO A 376 -20.45 35.61 11.06
N LEU A 377 -20.61 35.82 9.75
CA LEU A 377 -21.10 37.09 9.21
C LEU A 377 -22.57 37.36 9.57
N SER A 378 -22.89 38.65 9.69
CA SER A 378 -24.27 39.11 9.80
C SER A 378 -25.08 38.77 8.55
N LYS A 379 -26.31 38.27 8.77
CA LYS A 379 -27.31 38.08 7.70
C LYS A 379 -27.86 39.41 7.16
N PHE A 380 -27.65 40.50 7.90
CA PHE A 380 -28.02 41.86 7.52
C PHE A 380 -26.79 42.66 7.09
N GLY A 381 -26.97 43.57 6.13
CA GLY A 381 -25.88 44.40 5.59
C GLY A 381 -25.42 43.94 4.21
N ASN A 382 -24.73 44.84 3.52
CA ASN A 382 -24.28 44.67 2.14
C ASN A 382 -23.02 43.80 2.09
N VAL A 383 -23.13 42.61 1.51
CA VAL A 383 -21.99 41.71 1.28
C VAL A 383 -21.62 41.72 -0.20
N ILE A 384 -20.33 41.80 -0.50
CA ILE A 384 -19.83 41.63 -1.88
C ILE A 384 -19.08 40.31 -1.97
N LEU A 385 -19.49 39.47 -2.91
CA LEU A 385 -18.72 38.34 -3.39
C LEU A 385 -17.86 38.79 -4.58
N LEU A 386 -16.57 38.46 -4.56
CA LEU A 386 -15.66 38.58 -5.68
C LEU A 386 -15.34 37.18 -6.18
N THR A 387 -15.67 36.93 -7.44
CA THR A 387 -15.59 35.62 -8.07
C THR A 387 -14.65 35.68 -9.28
N PRO A 388 -13.73 34.72 -9.46
CA PRO A 388 -12.84 34.73 -10.62
C PRO A 388 -13.64 34.52 -11.91
N GLY A 389 -13.34 35.30 -12.96
CA GLY A 389 -14.05 35.24 -14.23
C GLY A 389 -13.86 33.92 -15.01
N GLU A 390 -14.56 33.78 -16.13
CA GLU A 390 -14.65 32.52 -16.90
C GLU A 390 -13.31 32.00 -17.46
N SER A 391 -12.30 32.86 -17.62
CA SER A 391 -10.98 32.51 -18.20
C SER A 391 -9.92 32.11 -17.16
N THR A 392 -10.34 31.57 -16.01
CA THR A 392 -9.40 31.22 -14.93
C THR A 392 -8.70 29.90 -15.24
N PRO A 393 -7.35 29.84 -15.23
CA PRO A 393 -6.63 28.59 -15.44
C PRO A 393 -7.10 27.52 -14.47
N THR A 394 -7.69 26.47 -15.00
CA THR A 394 -7.77 25.18 -14.35
C THR A 394 -6.42 24.51 -14.55
N GLY A 395 -5.67 24.18 -13.50
CA GLY A 395 -4.36 23.54 -13.61
C GLY A 395 -4.30 22.33 -14.57
N GLY A 396 -3.10 21.94 -14.98
CA GLY A 396 -2.81 21.38 -16.30
C GLY A 396 -3.43 20.02 -16.73
N ALA A 397 -4.06 19.25 -15.83
CA ALA A 397 -4.69 17.97 -16.24
C ALA A 397 -5.91 18.12 -17.18
N VAL A 398 -6.29 19.35 -17.54
CA VAL A 398 -7.52 19.73 -18.26
C VAL A 398 -7.51 19.33 -19.73
N HIS A 399 -6.33 19.07 -20.31
CA HIS A 399 -6.16 18.89 -21.75
C HIS A 399 -5.77 17.46 -22.18
N SER A 400 -5.98 16.43 -21.35
CA SER A 400 -5.92 15.02 -21.79
C SER A 400 -7.09 14.68 -22.73
N GLY A 401 -7.01 15.18 -23.97
CA GLY A 401 -7.99 15.01 -25.04
C GLY A 401 -8.66 16.30 -25.50
N GLU A 402 -9.49 16.19 -26.54
CA GLU A 402 -10.17 17.31 -27.22
C GLU A 402 -11.25 18.02 -26.36
N ALA A 403 -11.56 17.53 -25.16
CA ALA A 403 -12.55 18.12 -24.25
C ALA A 403 -12.01 18.23 -22.81
N PRO A 404 -12.40 19.26 -22.02
CA PRO A 404 -11.94 19.44 -20.64
C PRO A 404 -12.28 18.22 -19.77
N THR A 405 -11.26 17.64 -19.15
CA THR A 405 -11.39 16.49 -18.24
C THR A 405 -11.81 16.90 -16.83
N ARG A 406 -11.61 18.17 -16.43
CA ARG A 406 -12.04 18.68 -15.12
C ARG A 406 -13.48 19.21 -15.19
N SER A 407 -14.22 19.10 -14.08
CA SER A 407 -15.52 19.75 -13.97
C SER A 407 -15.36 21.25 -14.23
N PRO A 408 -16.15 21.84 -15.16
CA PRO A 408 -16.06 23.26 -15.45
C PRO A 408 -16.42 24.05 -14.20
N TYR A 409 -15.70 25.15 -14.00
CA TYR A 409 -16.07 26.10 -12.96
C TYR A 409 -17.41 26.73 -13.31
N ILE A 410 -18.31 26.82 -12.33
CA ILE A 410 -19.59 27.49 -12.48
C ILE A 410 -19.53 28.74 -11.59
N PRO A 411 -19.14 29.91 -12.14
CA PRO A 411 -19.02 31.16 -11.37
C PRO A 411 -20.31 31.52 -10.62
N SER A 412 -21.47 31.23 -11.21
CA SER A 412 -22.78 31.65 -10.70
C SER A 412 -23.32 30.84 -9.52
N GLY A 413 -22.71 29.72 -9.13
CA GLY A 413 -23.25 28.86 -8.07
C GLY A 413 -23.08 29.41 -6.66
N PHE A 414 -21.93 30.03 -6.35
CA PHE A 414 -21.63 30.41 -4.96
C PHE A 414 -22.52 31.55 -4.47
N ILE A 415 -22.79 32.53 -5.32
CA ILE A 415 -23.68 33.66 -4.99
C ILE A 415 -25.10 33.21 -4.64
N GLU A 416 -25.63 32.18 -5.32
CA GLU A 416 -26.97 31.65 -5.05
C GLU A 416 -27.07 31.12 -3.62
N PHE A 417 -26.05 30.39 -3.15
CA PHE A 417 -26.02 29.85 -1.79
C PHE A 417 -25.78 30.93 -0.72
N LEU A 418 -24.95 31.93 -1.00
CA LEU A 418 -24.80 33.07 -0.10
C LEU A 418 -26.10 33.87 0.05
N ARG A 419 -26.89 34.00 -1.04
CA ARG A 419 -28.17 34.72 -1.03
C ARG A 419 -29.29 34.06 -0.22
N ILE A 420 -29.19 32.75 0.03
CA ILE A 420 -30.08 32.06 0.98
C ILE A 420 -29.93 32.65 2.39
N HIS A 421 -28.71 33.06 2.75
CA HIS A 421 -28.39 33.62 4.08
C HIS A 421 -28.42 35.15 4.11
N ASN A 422 -27.95 35.81 3.05
CA ASN A 422 -27.95 37.27 2.88
C ASN A 422 -28.43 37.64 1.47
N ASN A 423 -29.71 37.99 1.35
CA ASN A 423 -30.35 38.31 0.07
C ASN A 423 -29.81 39.58 -0.62
N THR A 424 -29.02 40.41 0.07
CA THR A 424 -28.39 41.63 -0.48
C THR A 424 -27.02 41.38 -1.10
N THR A 425 -26.52 40.13 -1.06
CA THR A 425 -25.19 39.81 -1.60
C THR A 425 -25.11 40.12 -3.11
N VAL A 426 -24.07 40.85 -3.50
CA VAL A 426 -23.76 41.20 -4.90
C VAL A 426 -22.50 40.48 -5.33
N ASP A 427 -22.53 39.86 -6.51
CA ASP A 427 -21.36 39.21 -7.12
C ASP A 427 -20.67 40.17 -8.10
N ILE A 428 -19.34 40.21 -8.04
CA ILE A 428 -18.46 40.96 -8.94
C ILE A 428 -17.46 39.96 -9.53
N LEU A 429 -17.49 39.80 -10.85
CA LEU A 429 -16.53 38.96 -11.56
C LEU A 429 -15.23 39.73 -11.78
N TYR A 430 -14.11 39.18 -11.33
CA TYR A 430 -12.79 39.79 -11.52
C TYR A 430 -11.92 38.98 -12.49
N ASN A 431 -11.00 39.64 -13.19
CA ASN A 431 -10.08 39.00 -14.13
C ASN A 431 -8.71 39.71 -14.13
N GLY A 432 -7.82 39.35 -15.06
CA GLY A 432 -6.47 39.92 -15.15
C GLY A 432 -6.39 41.44 -15.42
N THR A 433 -7.50 42.08 -15.81
CA THR A 433 -7.57 43.54 -16.01
C THR A 433 -7.81 44.33 -14.72
N GLY A 434 -8.06 43.64 -13.60
CA GLY A 434 -8.36 44.27 -12.30
C GLY A 434 -9.83 44.66 -12.16
N LEU A 435 -10.11 45.54 -11.20
CA LEU A 435 -11.45 46.04 -10.90
C LEU A 435 -11.59 47.51 -11.34
N SER A 436 -12.76 47.86 -11.85
CA SER A 436 -13.13 49.23 -12.20
C SER A 436 -13.28 50.13 -10.96
N ALA A 437 -13.25 51.45 -11.18
CA ALA A 437 -13.44 52.43 -10.11
C ALA A 437 -14.80 52.26 -9.38
N ASP A 438 -15.85 51.93 -10.13
CA ASP A 438 -17.19 51.70 -9.57
C ASP A 438 -17.26 50.42 -8.73
N GLU A 439 -16.57 49.35 -9.15
CA GLU A 439 -16.47 48.12 -8.36
C GLU A 439 -15.70 48.34 -7.07
N TRP A 440 -14.59 49.08 -7.12
CA TRP A 440 -13.86 49.49 -5.92
C TRP A 440 -14.71 50.34 -4.98
N MET A 441 -15.51 51.27 -5.49
CA MET A 441 -16.43 52.06 -4.68
C MET A 441 -17.49 51.19 -3.99
N LYS A 442 -18.00 50.14 -4.66
CA LYS A 442 -18.92 49.17 -4.04
C LYS A 442 -18.23 48.40 -2.92
N ILE A 443 -17.01 47.92 -3.16
CA ILE A 443 -16.16 47.20 -2.18
C ILE A 443 -15.93 48.03 -0.93
N ASP A 444 -15.59 49.31 -1.07
CA ASP A 444 -15.37 50.20 0.07
C ASP A 444 -16.62 50.36 0.93
N LYS A 445 -17.79 50.48 0.29
CA LYS A 445 -19.09 50.68 0.94
C LYS A 445 -19.71 49.40 1.53
N ALA A 446 -19.24 48.22 1.14
CA ALA A 446 -19.78 46.94 1.64
C ALA A 446 -19.52 46.77 3.14
N ASP A 447 -20.37 46.05 3.86
CA ASP A 447 -20.13 45.71 5.26
C ASP A 447 -19.09 44.59 5.39
N ALA A 448 -19.09 43.66 4.43
CA ALA A 448 -18.09 42.60 4.32
C ALA A 448 -17.82 42.23 2.85
N VAL A 449 -16.63 41.70 2.59
CA VAL A 449 -16.21 41.21 1.28
C VAL A 449 -15.78 39.76 1.40
N ILE A 450 -16.33 38.91 0.53
CA ILE A 450 -15.92 37.52 0.35
C ILE A 450 -15.13 37.45 -0.96
N PHE A 451 -13.86 37.13 -0.89
CA PHE A 451 -12.99 36.95 -2.05
C PHE A 451 -12.77 35.46 -2.30
N ALA A 452 -13.44 34.92 -3.32
CA ALA A 452 -13.22 33.54 -3.75
C ALA A 452 -11.98 33.50 -4.62
N SER A 453 -10.96 32.74 -4.23
CA SER A 453 -9.75 32.52 -5.02
C SER A 453 -9.72 31.10 -5.58
N ARG A 454 -8.99 30.92 -6.68
CA ARG A 454 -8.81 29.60 -7.29
C ARG A 454 -7.41 29.45 -7.86
N ASN A 455 -6.57 28.66 -7.18
CA ASN A 455 -5.19 28.39 -7.59
C ASN A 455 -4.44 29.72 -7.87
N ALA A 456 -4.56 30.68 -6.96
CA ALA A 456 -3.97 32.02 -7.08
C ALA A 456 -2.43 32.00 -7.20
N LEU A 457 -1.77 30.91 -6.79
CA LEU A 457 -0.34 30.70 -7.03
C LEU A 457 -0.01 30.43 -8.51
N GLU A 458 -0.94 29.88 -9.28
CA GLU A 458 -0.82 29.68 -10.73
C GLU A 458 -1.26 30.94 -11.51
N ALA A 459 -2.16 31.72 -10.93
CA ALA A 459 -2.77 32.91 -11.54
C ALA A 459 -2.49 34.17 -10.71
N LEU A 460 -1.30 34.76 -10.88
CA LEU A 460 -0.78 35.86 -10.06
C LEU A 460 -1.67 37.11 -9.95
N TYR A 461 -2.56 37.36 -10.93
CA TYR A 461 -3.51 38.47 -10.86
C TYR A 461 -4.49 38.30 -9.69
N GLN A 462 -4.91 37.07 -9.37
CA GLN A 462 -5.80 36.79 -8.24
C GLN A 462 -5.07 37.06 -6.92
N ARG A 463 -3.80 36.62 -6.83
CA ARG A 463 -2.97 36.85 -5.64
C ARG A 463 -2.77 38.34 -5.39
N THR A 464 -2.47 39.09 -6.45
CA THR A 464 -2.27 40.55 -6.38
C THR A 464 -3.52 41.25 -5.87
N LEU A 465 -4.68 40.95 -6.47
CA LEU A 465 -5.96 41.52 -6.05
C LEU A 465 -6.33 41.14 -4.61
N GLY A 466 -6.14 39.88 -4.21
CA GLY A 466 -6.43 39.42 -2.85
C GLY A 466 -5.62 40.17 -1.78
N LEU A 467 -4.33 40.42 -2.03
CA LEU A 467 -3.49 41.22 -1.11
C LEU A 467 -3.85 42.70 -1.11
N GLU A 468 -4.28 43.25 -2.25
CA GLU A 468 -4.78 44.63 -2.32
C GLU A 468 -6.07 44.79 -1.51
N LEU A 469 -7.01 43.84 -1.66
CA LEU A 469 -8.23 43.77 -0.86
C LEU A 469 -7.91 43.67 0.63
N ALA A 470 -6.94 42.85 1.02
CA ALA A 470 -6.59 42.66 2.43
C ALA A 470 -6.05 43.94 3.09
N LYS A 471 -5.33 44.77 2.33
CA LYS A 471 -4.86 46.09 2.80
C LYS A 471 -5.98 47.11 2.91
N ARG A 472 -7.01 47.01 2.07
CA ARG A 472 -8.07 48.01 1.92
C ARG A 472 -9.32 47.71 2.76
N LYS A 473 -9.63 46.42 2.96
CA LYS A 473 -10.88 45.96 3.59
C LYS A 473 -10.61 45.18 4.87
N ASN A 474 -11.02 45.74 6.00
CA ASN A 474 -10.88 45.09 7.30
C ASN A 474 -11.74 43.83 7.46
N ASN A 475 -12.94 43.82 6.86
CA ASN A 475 -13.91 42.71 6.91
C ASN A 475 -13.82 41.88 5.63
N LEU A 476 -12.64 41.33 5.35
CA LEU A 476 -12.37 40.47 4.21
C LEU A 476 -12.34 39.00 4.65
N ILE A 477 -13.10 38.16 3.97
CA ILE A 477 -13.02 36.70 4.05
C ILE A 477 -12.43 36.22 2.73
N VAL A 478 -11.30 35.54 2.78
CA VAL A 478 -10.75 34.86 1.60
C VAL A 478 -11.20 33.40 1.61
N VAL A 479 -11.73 32.91 0.49
CA VAL A 479 -12.20 31.54 0.32
C VAL A 479 -11.40 30.88 -0.81
N ALA A 480 -10.45 30.02 -0.47
CA ALA A 480 -9.75 29.19 -1.46
C ALA A 480 -10.67 28.05 -1.92
N THR A 481 -11.13 28.16 -3.17
CA THR A 481 -12.12 27.25 -3.76
C THR A 481 -11.53 25.98 -4.36
N CYS A 482 -10.21 25.83 -4.37
CA CYS A 482 -9.47 24.67 -4.87
C CYS A 482 -8.26 24.42 -3.97
N ASN A 483 -7.04 24.63 -4.48
CA ASN A 483 -5.82 24.44 -3.69
C ASN A 483 -5.84 25.38 -2.46
N PRO A 484 -5.65 24.86 -1.24
CA PRO A 484 -5.66 25.67 -0.01
C PRO A 484 -4.40 26.56 0.16
N TYR A 485 -3.45 26.52 -0.77
CA TYR A 485 -2.19 27.27 -0.68
C TYR A 485 -2.28 28.75 -1.04
N ASP A 486 -3.37 29.18 -1.71
CA ASP A 486 -3.50 30.50 -2.35
C ASP A 486 -3.01 31.68 -1.50
N PHE A 487 -3.37 31.69 -0.22
CA PHE A 487 -2.93 32.70 0.75
C PHE A 487 -2.46 32.09 2.07
N LEU A 488 -2.03 30.82 2.06
CA LEU A 488 -1.71 30.07 3.28
C LEU A 488 -0.57 30.71 4.10
N GLU A 489 0.46 31.22 3.41
CA GLU A 489 1.63 31.89 4.01
C GLU A 489 1.39 33.38 4.32
N ASP A 490 0.33 33.99 3.77
CA ASP A 490 0.04 35.43 3.91
C ASP A 490 -0.69 35.75 5.24
N VAL A 491 -0.20 35.18 6.36
CA VAL A 491 -0.85 35.17 7.69
C VAL A 491 -1.09 36.58 8.27
N GLU A 492 -0.22 37.53 7.95
CA GLU A 492 -0.30 38.92 8.45
C GLU A 492 -1.17 39.81 7.57
N SER A 493 -1.45 39.41 6.33
CA SER A 493 -2.32 40.18 5.42
C SER A 493 -3.73 39.59 5.38
N VAL A 494 -3.87 38.28 5.23
CA VAL A 494 -5.15 37.58 5.12
C VAL A 494 -5.52 36.95 6.46
N GLU A 495 -6.34 37.67 7.21
CA GLU A 495 -6.66 37.35 8.62
C GLU A 495 -7.83 36.38 8.80
N THR A 496 -8.77 36.32 7.85
CA THR A 496 -9.87 35.35 7.81
C THR A 496 -9.80 34.56 6.50
N TYR A 497 -9.55 33.25 6.60
CA TYR A 497 -9.24 32.37 5.46
C TYR A 497 -9.95 31.02 5.59
N ILE A 498 -10.69 30.64 4.55
CA ILE A 498 -11.45 29.39 4.46
C ILE A 498 -10.97 28.59 3.24
N ALA A 499 -10.90 27.26 3.36
CA ALA A 499 -10.68 26.36 2.23
C ALA A 499 -11.87 25.42 2.02
N THR A 500 -12.27 25.27 0.75
CA THR A 500 -13.34 24.33 0.33
C THR A 500 -12.80 23.12 -0.43
N TYR A 501 -11.52 23.15 -0.83
CA TYR A 501 -10.79 22.08 -1.53
C TYR A 501 -11.29 21.72 -2.93
N GLU A 502 -12.48 22.19 -3.32
CA GLU A 502 -13.03 22.01 -4.65
C GLU A 502 -14.16 23.02 -4.93
N PRO A 503 -14.40 23.38 -6.20
CA PRO A 503 -15.35 24.42 -6.56
C PRO A 503 -16.69 23.80 -6.96
N THR A 504 -17.21 22.88 -6.15
CA THR A 504 -18.49 22.19 -6.38
C THR A 504 -19.64 22.95 -5.70
N PRO A 505 -20.87 22.87 -6.22
CA PRO A 505 -22.03 23.45 -5.56
C PRO A 505 -22.18 23.01 -4.10
N GLU A 506 -21.94 21.73 -3.82
CA GLU A 506 -22.04 21.16 -2.48
C GLU A 506 -20.98 21.73 -1.51
N ALA A 507 -19.75 21.95 -1.98
CA ALA A 507 -18.72 22.63 -1.20
C ALA A 507 -19.07 24.10 -0.92
N PHE A 508 -19.66 24.80 -1.91
CA PHE A 508 -20.10 26.18 -1.74
C PHE A 508 -21.29 26.33 -0.78
N VAL A 509 -22.23 25.37 -0.76
CA VAL A 509 -23.29 25.32 0.25
C VAL A 509 -22.69 25.25 1.65
N ALA A 510 -21.78 24.30 1.88
CA ALA A 510 -21.14 24.14 3.18
C ALA A 510 -20.32 25.38 3.58
N ALA A 511 -19.60 26.01 2.63
CA ALA A 511 -18.89 27.25 2.86
C ALA A 511 -19.82 28.41 3.24
N ALA A 512 -20.95 28.57 2.55
CA ALA A 512 -21.95 29.58 2.88
C ALA A 512 -22.55 29.35 4.28
N ASP A 513 -22.88 28.09 4.61
CA ASP A 513 -23.39 27.72 5.93
C ASP A 513 -22.37 28.01 7.05
N VAL A 514 -21.07 27.79 6.81
CA VAL A 514 -19.99 28.16 7.75
C VAL A 514 -19.85 29.67 7.87
N ILE A 515 -19.82 30.39 6.73
CA ILE A 515 -19.65 31.85 6.71
C ILE A 515 -20.74 32.55 7.51
N PHE A 516 -21.99 32.09 7.43
CA PHE A 516 -23.14 32.67 8.14
C PHE A 516 -23.53 31.93 9.42
N GLY A 517 -22.74 30.95 9.88
CA GLY A 517 -22.89 30.29 11.18
C GLY A 517 -24.05 29.31 11.31
N SER A 518 -24.55 28.79 10.19
CA SER A 518 -25.55 27.70 10.20
C SER A 518 -24.93 26.36 10.61
N ILE A 519 -23.63 26.16 10.33
CA ILE A 519 -22.83 25.03 10.80
C ILE A 519 -21.42 25.51 11.22
N PRO A 520 -20.72 24.80 12.11
CA PRO A 520 -19.30 25.08 12.39
C PRO A 520 -18.39 24.57 11.27
N GLY A 521 -17.28 25.26 11.02
CA GLY A 521 -16.21 24.76 10.15
C GLY A 521 -15.39 23.69 10.88
N LYS A 522 -15.69 22.41 10.62
CA LYS A 522 -15.05 21.26 11.30
C LYS A 522 -13.80 20.74 10.59
N GLY A 523 -13.55 21.17 9.36
CA GLY A 523 -12.45 20.65 8.57
C GLY A 523 -11.09 20.95 9.19
N HIS A 524 -10.16 20.04 8.97
CA HIS A 524 -8.76 20.14 9.33
C HIS A 524 -7.95 20.39 8.06
N LEU A 525 -6.94 21.26 8.11
CA LEU A 525 -6.05 21.45 6.97
C LEU A 525 -5.21 20.17 6.75
N PRO A 526 -5.34 19.47 5.60
CA PRO A 526 -4.64 18.19 5.36
C PRO A 526 -3.25 18.38 4.74
N ILE A 527 -2.76 19.62 4.74
CA ILE A 527 -1.46 20.06 4.22
C ILE A 527 -0.77 20.96 5.24
N GLY A 528 0.54 21.17 5.11
CA GLY A 528 1.33 21.96 6.06
C GLY A 528 1.34 21.35 7.46
N ARG A 529 0.88 20.10 7.63
CA ARG A 529 1.12 19.34 8.86
C ARG A 529 2.64 19.25 8.93
N LYS A 530 3.25 19.85 9.96
CA LYS A 530 4.67 19.58 10.26
C LYS A 530 4.82 18.07 10.17
N ALA A 531 5.68 17.59 9.28
CA ALA A 531 6.07 16.20 9.21
C ALA A 531 6.16 15.71 10.65
N LEU A 532 5.41 14.65 10.99
CA LEU A 532 5.42 14.03 12.32
C LEU A 532 6.83 14.19 12.87
N GLN A 533 6.94 14.93 14.00
CA GLN A 533 8.17 15.47 14.62
C GLN A 533 9.47 14.84 14.12
N PRO A 534 10.58 15.61 13.91
CA PRO A 534 11.83 15.08 13.38
C PRO A 534 12.08 13.70 13.96
N ALA A 535 12.09 12.69 13.07
CA ALA A 535 12.02 11.29 13.42
C ALA A 535 12.87 11.04 14.65
N VAL A 536 12.27 10.49 15.72
CA VAL A 536 12.95 10.26 16.99
C VAL A 536 14.33 9.69 16.67
N PRO A 537 15.44 10.37 17.05
CA PRO A 537 16.75 10.02 16.55
C PRO A 537 17.08 8.55 16.82
N VAL A 538 17.45 7.85 15.75
CA VAL A 538 17.82 6.44 15.78
C VAL A 538 19.34 6.32 15.71
N PHE A 539 19.90 5.51 16.60
CA PHE A 539 21.34 5.28 16.70
C PHE A 539 21.64 3.77 16.66
N PRO A 540 22.81 3.35 16.18
CA PRO A 540 23.29 1.99 16.40
C PRO A 540 23.31 1.67 17.90
N PHE A 541 22.87 0.48 18.26
CA PHE A 541 22.91 -0.03 19.63
C PHE A 541 24.36 -0.22 20.10
N HIS A 542 24.67 0.27 21.29
CA HIS A 542 25.97 0.09 21.94
C HIS A 542 25.79 -0.61 23.29
N ALA A 543 26.12 -1.92 23.34
CA ALA A 543 25.78 -2.77 24.47
C ALA A 543 26.25 -2.26 25.86
N PRO A 544 27.47 -1.72 26.02
CA PRO A 544 27.90 -1.17 27.32
C PRO A 544 27.00 -0.06 27.88
N ASP A 545 26.40 0.76 27.00
CA ASP A 545 25.62 1.93 27.41
C ASP A 545 24.11 1.66 27.41
N ASP A 546 23.67 0.68 26.61
CA ASP A 546 22.25 0.59 26.21
C ASP A 546 21.54 -0.62 26.80
N LEU A 547 22.27 -1.69 27.09
CA LEU A 547 21.69 -3.00 27.35
C LEU A 547 20.73 -3.01 28.54
N GLU A 548 21.03 -2.24 29.59
CA GLU A 548 20.21 -2.16 30.80
C GLU A 548 18.85 -1.50 30.53
N GLN A 549 18.85 -0.38 29.80
CA GLN A 549 17.63 0.31 29.38
C GLN A 549 16.83 -0.52 28.37
N VAL A 550 17.51 -1.18 27.43
CA VAL A 550 16.88 -2.11 26.48
C VAL A 550 16.18 -3.25 27.21
N ALA A 551 16.81 -3.85 28.22
CA ALA A 551 16.20 -4.90 29.03
C ALA A 551 14.96 -4.41 29.79
N LYS A 552 14.99 -3.18 30.33
CA LYS A 552 13.83 -2.58 30.99
C LYS A 552 12.65 -2.41 30.02
N ILE A 553 12.90 -1.84 28.84
CA ILE A 553 11.87 -1.61 27.82
C ILE A 553 11.33 -2.93 27.27
N TRP A 554 12.19 -3.90 27.02
CA TRP A 554 11.81 -5.24 26.56
C TRP A 554 10.77 -5.86 27.49
N ASN A 555 11.10 -5.94 28.79
CA ASN A 555 10.23 -6.59 29.77
C ASN A 555 8.95 -5.78 30.07
N ALA A 556 8.98 -4.45 29.92
CA ALA A 556 7.80 -3.61 30.04
C ALA A 556 6.85 -3.77 28.85
N ALA A 557 7.38 -3.87 27.62
CA ALA A 557 6.60 -3.95 26.39
C ALA A 557 6.15 -5.37 26.05
N LEU A 558 6.89 -6.39 26.49
CA LEU A 558 6.65 -7.80 26.20
C LEU A 558 6.56 -8.63 27.50
N PRO A 559 5.57 -8.36 28.37
CA PRO A 559 5.46 -9.05 29.67
C PRO A 559 5.20 -10.55 29.53
N THR A 560 4.70 -11.02 28.38
CA THR A 560 4.51 -12.45 28.07
C THR A 560 5.77 -13.14 27.53
N TYR A 561 6.83 -12.37 27.24
CA TYR A 561 8.12 -12.86 26.73
C TYR A 561 9.30 -12.23 27.48
N PRO A 562 9.36 -12.36 28.82
CA PRO A 562 10.38 -11.70 29.62
C PRO A 562 11.76 -12.28 29.33
N LEU A 563 12.78 -11.42 29.20
CA LEU A 563 14.17 -11.86 29.07
C LEU A 563 15.03 -11.17 30.11
N THR A 564 15.89 -11.96 30.77
CA THR A 564 16.87 -11.42 31.72
C THR A 564 17.92 -10.59 31.00
N LEU A 565 18.59 -9.69 31.73
CA LEU A 565 19.71 -8.91 31.21
C LEU A 565 20.81 -9.82 30.61
N ALA A 566 21.14 -10.92 31.30
CA ALA A 566 22.12 -11.89 30.84
C ALA A 566 21.69 -12.61 29.55
N SER A 567 20.41 -12.93 29.41
CA SER A 567 19.87 -13.51 28.16
C SER A 567 19.98 -12.52 27.00
N LEU A 568 19.56 -11.26 27.21
CA LEU A 568 19.65 -10.23 26.18
C LEU A 568 21.11 -9.93 25.79
N GLN A 569 22.04 -9.92 26.75
CA GLN A 569 23.46 -9.76 26.44
C GLN A 569 23.96 -10.82 25.45
N ARG A 570 23.65 -12.10 25.71
CA ARG A 570 24.07 -13.21 24.84
C ARG A 570 23.40 -13.16 23.47
N LEU A 571 22.12 -12.80 23.43
CA LEU A 571 21.33 -12.80 22.19
C LEU A 571 21.70 -11.60 21.30
N LEU A 572 21.92 -10.41 21.87
CA LEU A 572 22.14 -9.18 21.10
C LEU A 572 23.63 -8.93 20.76
N VAL A 573 24.57 -9.34 21.61
CA VAL A 573 26.00 -9.09 21.37
C VAL A 573 26.57 -10.18 20.48
N ARG A 574 26.37 -10.04 19.17
CA ARG A 574 26.79 -11.01 18.14
C ARG A 574 27.37 -10.34 16.91
N SER A 575 28.24 -11.05 16.19
CA SER A 575 28.89 -10.55 14.97
C SER A 575 27.92 -10.30 13.81
N ASN A 576 26.80 -11.02 13.78
CA ASN A 576 25.75 -10.86 12.77
C ASN A 576 24.60 -9.93 13.24
N GLY A 577 24.74 -9.28 14.40
CA GLY A 577 23.74 -8.37 14.97
C GLY A 577 23.88 -6.93 14.46
N HIS A 578 22.75 -6.33 14.07
CA HIS A 578 22.65 -4.97 13.57
C HIS A 578 21.46 -4.27 14.23
N HIS A 579 21.64 -3.85 15.48
CA HIS A 579 20.54 -3.34 16.30
C HIS A 579 20.55 -1.82 16.34
N PHE A 580 19.36 -1.23 16.51
CA PHE A 580 19.16 0.21 16.54
C PHE A 580 18.29 0.60 17.73
N VAL A 581 18.59 1.74 18.34
CA VAL A 581 17.85 2.31 19.47
C VAL A 581 17.35 3.70 19.13
N ALA A 582 16.13 4.03 19.55
CA ALA A 582 15.57 5.36 19.43
C ALA A 582 15.70 6.09 20.77
N ARG A 583 16.11 7.37 20.75
CA ARG A 583 16.33 8.16 21.98
C ARG A 583 15.56 9.46 22.02
N ILE A 584 15.12 9.83 23.22
CA ILE A 584 14.64 11.17 23.55
C ILE A 584 15.48 11.68 24.72
N GLY A 585 16.38 12.63 24.46
CA GLY A 585 17.43 12.96 25.42
C GLY A 585 18.38 11.79 25.63
N SER A 586 18.63 11.42 26.89
CA SER A 586 19.44 10.25 27.27
C SER A 586 18.67 8.92 27.22
N ASP A 587 17.34 8.99 27.26
CA ASP A 587 16.51 7.82 27.49
C ASP A 587 16.29 7.05 26.19
N ILE A 588 16.53 5.74 26.23
CA ILE A 588 16.08 4.85 25.17
C ILE A 588 14.56 4.72 25.27
N VAL A 589 13.87 4.90 24.15
CA VAL A 589 12.40 4.81 24.07
C VAL A 589 11.93 3.71 23.12
N GLY A 590 12.86 3.05 22.43
CA GLY A 590 12.59 1.87 21.62
C GLY A 590 13.86 1.24 21.06
N VAL A 591 13.74 0.01 20.60
CA VAL A 591 14.82 -0.80 20.03
C VAL A 591 14.30 -1.63 18.85
N CYS A 592 15.10 -1.71 17.80
CA CYS A 592 14.95 -2.65 16.69
C CYS A 592 16.09 -3.66 16.75
N VAL A 593 15.75 -4.92 16.97
CA VAL A 593 16.69 -6.04 17.01
C VAL A 593 16.69 -6.69 15.64
N ALA A 594 17.76 -6.50 14.89
CA ALA A 594 17.91 -7.08 13.57
C ALA A 594 19.24 -7.85 13.39
N TYR A 595 19.23 -8.81 12.46
CA TYR A 595 20.37 -9.68 12.14
C TYR A 595 20.53 -9.86 10.63
N THR A 596 21.74 -10.19 10.21
CA THR A 596 21.95 -10.90 8.92
C THR A 596 21.99 -12.40 9.13
N ALA A 597 21.47 -13.15 8.16
CA ALA A 597 21.62 -14.61 8.07
C ALA A 597 21.99 -15.04 6.65
N THR A 598 22.67 -16.18 6.51
CA THR A 598 23.03 -16.75 5.21
C THR A 598 22.07 -17.87 4.84
N LYS A 599 21.39 -17.76 3.71
CA LYS A 599 20.50 -18.79 3.16
C LYS A 599 20.94 -19.13 1.74
N GLN A 600 21.37 -20.37 1.51
CA GLN A 600 21.86 -20.85 0.21
C GLN A 600 22.94 -19.93 -0.42
N GLY A 601 23.90 -19.48 0.42
CA GLY A 601 24.98 -18.60 -0.01
C GLY A 601 24.61 -17.12 -0.22
N LYS A 602 23.34 -16.73 0.01
CA LYS A 602 22.90 -15.33 -0.05
C LYS A 602 22.65 -14.77 1.35
N ILE A 603 23.11 -13.54 1.57
CA ILE A 603 22.80 -12.79 2.79
C ILE A 603 21.31 -12.40 2.76
N THR A 604 20.66 -12.52 3.91
CA THR A 604 19.27 -12.14 4.14
C THR A 604 19.18 -11.28 5.40
N GLY A 605 18.25 -10.32 5.41
CA GLY A 605 18.03 -9.40 6.52
C GLY A 605 16.81 -9.82 7.33
N GLN A 606 16.93 -9.75 8.65
CA GLN A 606 15.91 -10.23 9.58
C GLN A 606 15.69 -9.20 10.68
N ILE A 607 14.44 -8.79 10.91
CA ILE A 607 14.06 -8.02 12.10
C ILE A 607 13.42 -9.01 13.07
N ALA A 608 14.17 -9.36 14.11
CA ALA A 608 13.75 -10.32 15.12
C ALA A 608 12.75 -9.71 16.10
N ALA A 609 12.91 -8.43 16.44
CA ALA A 609 12.02 -7.71 17.33
C ALA A 609 12.00 -6.21 17.03
N LEU A 610 10.84 -5.59 17.20
CA LEU A 610 10.69 -4.13 17.26
C LEU A 610 9.91 -3.80 18.53
N VAL A 611 10.55 -3.10 19.45
CA VAL A 611 10.01 -2.85 20.79
C VAL A 611 10.03 -1.35 21.06
N VAL A 612 8.92 -0.80 21.56
CA VAL A 612 8.78 0.60 21.94
C VAL A 612 8.25 0.64 23.37
N ASP A 613 8.81 1.53 24.19
CA ASP A 613 8.32 1.79 25.54
C ASP A 613 6.79 1.99 25.51
N PRO A 614 6.00 1.23 26.30
CA PRO A 614 4.54 1.33 26.30
C PRO A 614 4.00 2.75 26.48
N SER A 615 4.68 3.58 27.27
CA SER A 615 4.29 4.98 27.52
C SER A 615 4.57 5.93 26.35
N ARG A 616 5.34 5.47 25.35
CA ARG A 616 5.77 6.25 24.19
C ARG A 616 5.20 5.73 22.87
N GLN A 617 4.39 4.67 22.89
CA GLN A 617 3.72 4.15 21.69
C GLN A 617 2.81 5.23 21.05
N GLY A 618 2.64 5.16 19.73
CA GLY A 618 1.85 6.14 18.97
C GLY A 618 2.59 7.45 18.60
N GLN A 619 3.86 7.59 18.99
CA GLN A 619 4.67 8.80 18.74
C GLN A 619 5.64 8.65 17.55
N GLY A 620 5.39 7.70 16.63
CA GLY A 620 6.23 7.50 15.44
C GLY A 620 7.55 6.75 15.66
N ILE A 621 7.95 6.44 16.90
CA ILE A 621 9.22 5.76 17.24
C ILE A 621 9.42 4.44 16.47
N GLY A 622 8.41 3.58 16.47
CA GLY A 622 8.47 2.30 15.75
C GLY A 622 8.65 2.48 14.24
N THR A 623 8.03 3.51 13.66
CA THR A 623 8.20 3.84 12.24
C THR A 623 9.65 4.25 11.96
N ALA A 624 10.21 5.14 12.78
CA ALA A 624 11.58 5.63 12.61
C ALA A 624 12.61 4.48 12.70
N LEU A 625 12.51 3.65 13.73
CA LEU A 625 13.34 2.46 13.90
C LEU A 625 13.29 1.53 12.69
N LEU A 626 12.09 1.29 12.16
CA LEU A 626 11.88 0.42 11.01
C LEU A 626 12.46 1.01 9.72
N ALA A 627 12.24 2.31 9.49
CA ALA A 627 12.75 3.03 8.33
C ALA A 627 14.28 3.01 8.30
N ASP A 628 14.93 3.36 9.42
CA ASP A 628 16.40 3.43 9.51
C ASP A 628 17.05 2.06 9.44
N THR A 629 16.46 1.05 10.09
CA THR A 629 16.93 -0.35 9.97
C THR A 629 16.86 -0.83 8.52
N ARG A 630 15.74 -0.56 7.81
CA ARG A 630 15.59 -0.91 6.39
C ARG A 630 16.59 -0.18 5.50
N ALA A 631 16.80 1.11 5.75
CA ALA A 631 17.78 1.91 5.02
C ALA A 631 19.19 1.36 5.22
N TYR A 632 19.56 1.00 6.45
CA TYR A 632 20.84 0.38 6.77
C TYR A 632 21.05 -0.94 6.01
N PHE A 633 20.08 -1.86 6.04
CA PHE A 633 20.21 -3.14 5.32
C PHE A 633 20.33 -2.96 3.81
N ARG A 634 19.59 -2.02 3.24
CA ARG A 634 19.67 -1.71 1.82
C ARG A 634 21.05 -1.14 1.45
N ASN A 635 21.52 -0.14 2.19
CA ASN A 635 22.75 0.57 1.87
C ASN A 635 24.01 -0.27 2.15
N THR A 636 23.96 -1.11 3.18
CA THR A 636 25.13 -1.89 3.63
C THR A 636 25.21 -3.26 2.94
N PHE A 637 24.07 -3.90 2.69
CA PHE A 637 24.01 -5.28 2.20
C PHE A 637 23.27 -5.43 0.86
N GLY A 638 22.74 -4.35 0.28
CA GLY A 638 21.96 -4.42 -0.96
C GLY A 638 20.62 -5.14 -0.79
N LEU A 639 20.10 -5.23 0.44
CA LEU A 639 18.89 -6.00 0.73
C LEU A 639 17.64 -5.14 0.57
N SER A 640 16.87 -5.43 -0.48
CA SER A 640 15.54 -4.84 -0.68
C SER A 640 14.44 -5.52 0.13
N ASN A 641 14.64 -6.81 0.48
CA ASN A 641 13.64 -7.60 1.20
C ASN A 641 14.10 -7.97 2.60
N ILE A 642 13.23 -7.79 3.59
CA ILE A 642 13.51 -8.09 5.01
C ILE A 642 12.34 -8.85 5.62
N ALA A 643 12.65 -9.95 6.31
CA ALA A 643 11.64 -10.74 7.02
C ALA A 643 11.53 -10.30 8.49
N LEU A 644 10.31 -10.25 9.03
CA LEU A 644 10.07 -10.26 10.47
C LEU A 644 10.22 -11.69 10.96
N SER A 645 11.43 -12.05 11.33
CA SER A 645 11.78 -13.39 11.77
C SER A 645 13.16 -13.37 12.43
N SER A 646 13.55 -14.49 13.03
CA SER A 646 14.90 -14.70 13.52
C SER A 646 15.30 -16.16 13.33
N VAL A 647 16.35 -16.40 12.54
CA VAL A 647 16.90 -17.76 12.33
C VAL A 647 17.92 -18.12 13.39
N PHE A 648 18.99 -17.35 13.54
CA PHE A 648 19.94 -17.45 14.67
C PHE A 648 20.46 -16.06 15.03
N PRO A 649 20.28 -15.61 16.29
CA PRO A 649 19.59 -16.28 17.40
C PRO A 649 18.11 -16.55 17.11
N ARG A 650 17.50 -17.47 17.84
CA ARG A 650 16.09 -17.87 17.74
C ARG A 650 15.24 -17.07 18.71
N PHE A 651 14.55 -16.07 18.15
CA PHE A 651 13.42 -15.38 18.78
C PHE A 651 12.11 -15.98 18.25
N TRP A 652 11.41 -15.26 17.37
CA TRP A 652 10.21 -15.73 16.71
C TRP A 652 10.43 -15.97 15.22
N PRO A 653 9.70 -16.93 14.63
CA PRO A 653 9.72 -17.13 13.18
C PRO A 653 8.84 -16.12 12.42
N GLY A 654 8.01 -15.36 13.12
CA GLY A 654 7.05 -14.41 12.59
C GLY A 654 6.41 -13.57 13.70
N ILE A 655 5.36 -12.82 13.37
CA ILE A 655 4.58 -12.03 14.33
C ILE A 655 3.75 -12.97 15.23
N PRO A 656 3.92 -12.96 16.56
CA PRO A 656 3.11 -13.77 17.47
C PRO A 656 1.62 -13.40 17.43
N THR A 657 0.76 -14.42 17.45
CA THR A 657 -0.71 -14.27 17.35
C THR A 657 -1.40 -14.01 18.68
N ASP A 658 -0.71 -14.20 19.80
CA ASP A 658 -1.15 -13.83 21.15
C ASP A 658 -0.90 -12.35 21.48
N LEU A 659 -0.28 -11.59 20.56
CA LEU A 659 -0.20 -10.14 20.62
C LEU A 659 -1.46 -9.47 20.04
N PRO A 660 -1.77 -8.22 20.43
CA PRO A 660 -2.95 -7.50 19.93
C PRO A 660 -3.00 -7.38 18.40
N SER A 661 -4.19 -7.41 17.81
CA SER A 661 -4.40 -7.33 16.34
C SER A 661 -3.84 -6.07 15.68
N ARG A 662 -3.68 -4.97 16.44
CA ARG A 662 -3.03 -3.74 15.97
C ARG A 662 -1.55 -3.93 15.57
N ILE A 663 -0.88 -5.00 16.04
CA ILE A 663 0.53 -5.27 15.75
C ILE A 663 0.74 -5.69 14.29
N PRO A 664 0.06 -6.72 13.74
CA PRO A 664 0.18 -6.99 12.30
C PRO A 664 -0.28 -5.82 11.45
N GLU A 665 -1.32 -5.06 11.86
CA GLU A 665 -1.75 -3.85 11.15
C GLU A 665 -0.64 -2.79 11.09
N PHE A 666 0.11 -2.58 12.18
CA PHE A 666 1.27 -1.67 12.19
C PHE A 666 2.27 -2.00 11.08
N PHE A 667 2.59 -3.28 10.88
CA PHE A 667 3.54 -3.71 9.86
C PHE A 667 2.93 -3.66 8.45
N ILE A 668 1.68 -4.09 8.27
CA ILE A 668 0.96 -4.02 6.98
C ILE A 668 0.90 -2.57 6.49
N HIS A 669 0.56 -1.64 7.37
CA HIS A 669 0.49 -0.21 7.06
C HIS A 669 1.83 0.39 6.61
N ARG A 670 2.95 -0.28 6.92
CA ARG A 670 4.31 0.11 6.54
C ARG A 670 4.89 -0.75 5.41
N GLY A 671 4.05 -1.57 4.77
CA GLY A 671 4.40 -2.33 3.58
C GLY A 671 4.76 -3.80 3.79
N PHE A 672 4.64 -4.34 5.00
CA PHE A 672 4.91 -5.76 5.23
C PHE A 672 3.74 -6.62 4.74
N ARG A 673 4.05 -7.58 3.87
CA ARG A 673 3.12 -8.64 3.48
C ARG A 673 3.08 -9.65 4.61
N VAL A 674 1.95 -9.72 5.31
CA VAL A 674 1.75 -10.66 6.43
C VAL A 674 0.88 -11.82 5.95
N THR A 675 1.32 -13.05 6.18
CA THR A 675 0.54 -14.24 5.80
C THR A 675 -0.84 -14.23 6.48
N PRO A 676 -1.86 -14.85 5.88
CA PRO A 676 -3.13 -15.09 6.55
C PRO A 676 -2.92 -15.81 7.89
N LEU A 677 -3.92 -15.70 8.77
CA LEU A 677 -3.92 -16.48 10.00
C LEU A 677 -4.14 -17.95 9.64
N ASP A 678 -3.12 -18.78 9.82
CA ASP A 678 -3.20 -20.23 9.65
C ASP A 678 -2.53 -20.96 10.83
N GLU A 679 -2.78 -22.27 10.97
CA GLU A 679 -2.24 -23.09 12.05
C GLU A 679 -0.84 -23.64 11.75
N THR A 680 -0.18 -23.17 10.69
CA THR A 680 0.99 -23.85 10.17
C THR A 680 2.23 -23.51 11.00
N HIS A 681 2.48 -22.23 11.30
CA HIS A 681 3.71 -21.80 11.97
C HIS A 681 3.55 -21.67 13.49
N LYS A 682 4.19 -22.58 14.24
CA LYS A 682 4.06 -22.65 15.69
C LYS A 682 5.31 -23.17 16.39
N ASP A 683 5.42 -22.79 17.65
CA ASP A 683 6.29 -23.46 18.61
C ASP A 683 5.45 -24.44 19.42
N LEU A 684 6.05 -25.55 19.79
CA LEU A 684 5.42 -26.61 20.55
C LEU A 684 6.10 -26.81 21.90
N TYR A 685 5.31 -27.26 22.86
CA TYR A 685 5.79 -27.66 24.18
C TYR A 685 5.17 -28.99 24.58
N GLN A 686 5.93 -29.79 25.31
CA GLN A 686 5.43 -30.98 25.99
C GLN A 686 6.01 -31.08 27.40
N ASP A 687 5.15 -31.33 28.38
CA ASP A 687 5.56 -31.77 29.72
C ASP A 687 5.91 -33.25 29.67
N ILE A 688 7.14 -33.60 30.04
CA ILE A 688 7.65 -34.96 29.88
C ILE A 688 7.83 -35.71 31.19
N ARG A 689 7.48 -35.11 32.34
CA ARG A 689 7.64 -35.73 33.68
C ARG A 689 6.92 -37.06 33.79
N ASN A 690 5.73 -37.14 33.19
CA ASN A 690 4.92 -38.36 33.14
C ASN A 690 4.80 -38.93 31.72
N TYR A 691 5.72 -38.58 30.81
CA TYR A 691 5.64 -39.02 29.42
C TYR A 691 5.66 -40.53 29.29
N GLN A 692 4.76 -41.05 28.44
CA GLN A 692 4.72 -42.43 28.00
C GLN A 692 4.60 -42.43 26.47
N PRO A 693 5.50 -43.12 25.74
CA PRO A 693 5.49 -43.10 24.29
C PRO A 693 4.26 -43.86 23.75
N PRO A 694 3.59 -43.36 22.69
CA PRO A 694 2.53 -44.12 22.05
C PRO A 694 3.07 -45.42 21.45
N SER A 695 2.64 -46.56 22.00
CA SER A 695 3.16 -47.90 21.67
C SER A 695 3.13 -48.19 20.17
N LYS A 696 2.08 -47.77 19.46
CA LYS A 696 1.93 -47.97 18.01
C LYS A 696 3.12 -47.47 17.17
N TYR A 697 3.82 -46.41 17.58
CA TYR A 697 4.96 -45.88 16.81
C TYR A 697 6.25 -46.63 17.13
N VAL A 698 6.47 -46.91 18.42
CA VAL A 698 7.64 -47.66 18.90
C VAL A 698 7.59 -49.09 18.37
N GLU A 699 6.44 -49.76 18.50
CA GLU A 699 6.26 -51.14 18.04
C GLU A 699 6.38 -51.26 16.52
N ARG A 700 5.86 -50.30 15.76
CA ARG A 700 6.00 -50.29 14.30
C ARG A 700 7.47 -50.19 13.88
N ALA A 701 8.24 -49.31 14.50
CA ALA A 701 9.67 -49.19 14.22
C ALA A 701 10.42 -50.47 14.62
N ARG A 702 10.10 -51.05 15.79
CA ARG A 702 10.67 -52.32 16.27
C ARG A 702 10.38 -53.48 15.32
N GLN A 703 9.15 -53.59 14.79
CA GLN A 703 8.78 -54.59 13.79
C GLN A 703 9.54 -54.42 12.48
N GLY A 704 9.90 -53.19 12.12
CA GLY A 704 10.77 -52.88 11.00
C GLY A 704 12.26 -53.09 11.27
N GLY A 705 12.63 -53.55 12.46
CA GLY A 705 14.02 -53.79 12.88
C GLY A 705 14.85 -52.53 13.16
N TYR A 706 14.21 -51.36 13.27
CA TYR A 706 14.91 -50.11 13.56
C TYR A 706 15.31 -50.02 15.04
N THR A 707 16.49 -49.47 15.31
CA THR A 707 16.98 -49.19 16.67
C THR A 707 17.31 -47.70 16.84
N PHE A 708 17.40 -47.24 18.09
CA PHE A 708 17.58 -45.82 18.41
C PHE A 708 18.58 -45.65 19.55
N GLY A 709 19.48 -44.68 19.45
CA GLY A 709 20.44 -44.39 20.50
C GLY A 709 21.16 -43.04 20.34
N PRO A 710 21.78 -42.53 21.42
CA PRO A 710 22.63 -41.35 21.34
C PRO A 710 23.79 -41.55 20.36
N LEU A 711 24.12 -40.51 19.58
CA LEU A 711 25.26 -40.51 18.67
C LEU A 711 26.57 -40.75 19.43
N GLN A 712 27.37 -41.72 18.98
CA GLN A 712 28.70 -42.02 19.52
C GLN A 712 29.82 -41.33 18.73
N PRO A 713 31.00 -41.08 19.33
CA PRO A 713 32.14 -40.45 18.64
C PRO A 713 32.53 -41.11 17.32
N GLU A 714 32.54 -42.44 17.26
CA GLU A 714 32.94 -43.21 16.08
C GLU A 714 31.91 -43.12 14.94
N GLN A 715 30.70 -42.65 15.25
CA GLN A 715 29.57 -42.52 14.34
C GLN A 715 29.44 -41.11 13.75
N TYR A 716 30.26 -40.15 14.19
CA TYR A 716 30.11 -38.74 13.85
C TYR A 716 30.26 -38.45 12.36
N ASP A 717 31.27 -39.02 11.69
CA ASP A 717 31.52 -38.78 10.27
C ASP A 717 30.34 -39.24 9.40
N ALA A 718 29.76 -40.40 9.73
CA ALA A 718 28.56 -40.92 9.07
C ALA A 718 27.34 -40.02 9.31
N CYS A 719 27.21 -39.44 10.50
CA CYS A 719 26.16 -38.46 10.81
C CYS A 719 26.30 -37.21 9.93
N ILE A 720 27.49 -36.60 9.88
CA ILE A 720 27.73 -35.40 9.07
C ILE A 720 27.53 -35.67 7.58
N ALA A 721 27.95 -36.84 7.09
CA ALA A 721 27.68 -37.26 5.72
C ALA A 721 26.17 -37.38 5.45
N GLY A 722 25.41 -38.00 6.36
CA GLY A 722 23.95 -38.13 6.29
C GLY A 722 23.24 -36.77 6.32
N GLN A 723 23.68 -35.84 7.19
CA GLN A 723 23.15 -34.49 7.26
C GLN A 723 23.39 -33.70 5.97
N ARG A 724 24.60 -33.77 5.40
CA ARG A 724 24.91 -33.09 4.14
C ARG A 724 24.14 -33.68 2.96
N LYS A 725 24.02 -35.01 2.89
CA LYS A 725 23.22 -35.73 1.88
C LYS A 725 21.74 -35.29 1.91
N ASN A 726 21.13 -35.31 3.09
CA ASN A 726 19.67 -35.18 3.22
C ASN A 726 19.19 -33.75 3.50
N PHE A 727 20.03 -32.90 4.11
CA PHE A 727 19.67 -31.58 4.63
C PHE A 727 20.71 -30.49 4.30
N GLY A 728 21.67 -30.75 3.39
CA GLY A 728 22.73 -29.81 3.02
C GLY A 728 22.25 -28.46 2.46
N TYR A 729 20.98 -28.38 2.03
CA TYR A 729 20.34 -27.13 1.62
C TYR A 729 19.96 -26.21 2.80
N TYR A 730 20.05 -26.70 4.04
CA TYR A 730 19.91 -25.93 5.29
C TYR A 730 21.25 -25.85 6.03
N ALA A 731 22.09 -24.87 5.68
CA ALA A 731 23.43 -24.73 6.25
C ALA A 731 23.44 -24.70 7.80
N GLY A 732 22.59 -23.88 8.43
CA GLY A 732 22.50 -23.80 9.89
C GLY A 732 22.01 -25.08 10.56
N TRP A 733 21.21 -25.90 9.86
CA TRP A 733 20.83 -27.23 10.35
C TRP A 733 22.05 -28.14 10.44
N VAL A 734 22.84 -28.23 9.35
CA VAL A 734 24.05 -29.06 9.32
C VAL A 734 25.09 -28.53 10.31
N GLU A 735 25.25 -27.20 10.41
CA GLU A 735 26.18 -26.56 11.33
C GLU A 735 25.86 -26.83 12.80
N ALA A 736 24.58 -26.96 13.17
CA ALA A 736 24.19 -27.39 14.51
C ALA A 736 24.72 -28.79 14.84
N TYR A 737 24.65 -29.74 13.90
CA TYR A 737 25.23 -31.08 14.07
C TYR A 737 26.76 -31.05 14.10
N VAL A 738 27.40 -30.18 13.32
CA VAL A 738 28.86 -30.00 13.36
C VAL A 738 29.32 -29.47 14.71
N THR A 739 28.57 -28.52 15.26
CA THR A 739 28.85 -27.91 16.57
C THR A 739 28.65 -28.91 17.70
N LEU A 740 27.65 -29.79 17.59
CA LEU A 740 27.31 -30.79 18.58
C LEU A 740 28.07 -32.11 18.39
N ASN A 741 29.40 -32.01 18.19
CA ASN A 741 30.26 -33.18 18.14
C ASN A 741 30.08 -34.01 19.44
N PRO A 742 29.79 -35.32 19.35
CA PRO A 742 29.52 -36.16 20.52
C PRO A 742 30.70 -36.30 21.49
N VAL A 743 31.93 -35.95 21.10
CA VAL A 743 33.10 -35.88 21.99
C VAL A 743 32.90 -34.80 23.06
N ASP A 744 32.48 -33.60 22.65
CA ASP A 744 32.29 -32.45 23.53
C ASP A 744 30.86 -32.36 24.07
N HIS A 745 29.90 -32.93 23.33
CA HIS A 745 28.47 -32.81 23.58
C HIS A 745 27.74 -34.17 23.55
N PRO A 746 28.13 -35.13 24.42
CA PRO A 746 27.54 -36.46 24.44
C PRO A 746 26.02 -36.38 24.69
N SER A 747 25.27 -37.28 24.06
CA SER A 747 23.80 -37.33 24.16
C SER A 747 23.07 -36.06 23.70
N SER A 748 23.67 -35.24 22.85
CA SER A 748 22.97 -34.09 22.24
C SER A 748 22.25 -34.43 20.94
N VAL A 749 22.51 -35.61 20.37
CA VAL A 749 21.92 -36.10 19.12
C VAL A 749 21.38 -37.51 19.31
N MET A 750 20.11 -37.73 18.97
CA MET A 750 19.49 -39.04 18.85
C MET A 750 19.59 -39.52 17.41
N VAL A 751 19.96 -40.78 17.21
CA VAL A 751 20.12 -41.40 15.90
C VAL A 751 19.21 -42.61 15.80
N ALA A 752 18.61 -42.79 14.63
CA ALA A 752 17.90 -44.00 14.24
C ALA A 752 18.78 -44.85 13.31
N PHE A 753 18.83 -46.15 13.57
CA PHE A 753 19.57 -47.11 12.76
C PHE A 753 18.62 -48.11 12.10
N ASP A 754 18.90 -48.48 10.86
CA ASP A 754 18.22 -49.58 10.16
C ASP A 754 18.66 -50.96 10.69
N PRO A 755 18.04 -52.07 10.25
CA PRO A 755 18.42 -53.42 10.66
C PRO A 755 19.87 -53.79 10.34
N GLU A 756 20.47 -53.14 9.34
CA GLU A 756 21.85 -53.32 8.91
C GLU A 756 22.85 -52.47 9.72
N GLY A 757 22.36 -51.58 10.59
CA GLY A 757 23.17 -50.71 11.45
C GLY A 757 23.57 -49.37 10.82
N ASN A 758 23.02 -49.01 9.66
CA ASN A 758 23.26 -47.71 9.03
C ASN A 758 22.39 -46.63 9.67
N GLN A 759 22.91 -45.40 9.72
CA GLN A 759 22.15 -44.24 10.22
C GLN A 759 21.11 -43.79 9.20
N VAL A 760 19.85 -43.69 9.63
CA VAL A 760 18.69 -43.39 8.76
C VAL A 760 17.80 -42.26 9.30
N GLY A 761 18.09 -41.74 10.48
CA GLY A 761 17.36 -40.61 11.06
C GLY A 761 18.15 -39.94 12.18
N TRP A 762 17.91 -38.64 12.37
CA TRP A 762 18.62 -37.82 13.35
C TRP A 762 17.72 -36.75 13.95
N THR A 763 17.93 -36.42 15.23
CA THR A 763 17.35 -35.23 15.85
C THR A 763 18.23 -34.70 16.97
N LEU A 764 18.25 -33.39 17.16
CA LEU A 764 18.87 -32.76 18.33
C LEU A 764 18.00 -33.01 19.57
N MET A 765 18.65 -33.26 20.72
CA MET A 765 18.01 -33.43 22.03
C MET A 765 18.82 -32.68 23.10
N LEU A 766 18.66 -31.36 23.12
CA LEU A 766 19.45 -30.45 23.94
C LEU A 766 18.86 -30.31 25.35
N GLY A 767 19.68 -30.55 26.37
CA GLY A 767 19.30 -30.29 27.76
C GLY A 767 19.33 -28.79 28.10
N PRO A 768 18.67 -28.36 29.21
CA PRO A 768 18.59 -26.95 29.62
C PRO A 768 19.95 -26.29 29.91
N SER A 769 20.97 -27.08 30.24
CA SER A 769 22.35 -26.63 30.48
C SER A 769 23.23 -26.65 29.22
N CYS A 770 22.71 -27.07 28.06
CA CYS A 770 23.47 -27.12 26.82
C CYS A 770 23.91 -25.69 26.42
N PRO A 771 25.22 -25.44 26.22
CA PRO A 771 25.70 -24.10 25.84
C PRO A 771 25.05 -23.57 24.57
N LEU A 772 24.86 -24.43 23.56
CA LEU A 772 24.21 -24.07 22.31
C LEU A 772 22.77 -23.60 22.53
N LEU A 773 22.00 -24.31 23.38
CA LEU A 773 20.65 -23.90 23.72
C LEU A 773 20.62 -22.53 24.42
N GLN A 774 21.50 -22.33 25.39
CA GLN A 774 21.57 -21.09 26.20
C GLN A 774 22.08 -19.87 25.42
N GLN A 775 22.85 -20.11 24.35
CA GLN A 775 23.41 -19.09 23.50
C GLN A 775 22.44 -18.68 22.38
N ASP A 776 21.73 -19.65 21.79
CA ASP A 776 20.99 -19.41 20.55
C ASP A 776 19.48 -19.30 20.69
N TRP A 777 18.83 -19.85 21.73
CA TRP A 777 17.36 -19.80 21.86
C TRP A 777 16.88 -18.89 22.99
N ALA A 778 15.99 -17.95 22.65
CA ALA A 778 15.44 -17.00 23.60
C ALA A 778 14.28 -17.57 24.45
N LEU A 779 13.46 -18.44 23.87
CA LEU A 779 12.12 -18.76 24.39
C LEU A 779 11.97 -20.04 25.24
N PRO A 780 12.75 -21.13 25.05
CA PRO A 780 12.55 -22.37 25.82
C PRO A 780 12.52 -22.19 27.36
N PRO A 781 13.35 -21.34 27.98
CA PRO A 781 13.29 -21.11 29.43
C PRO A 781 11.96 -20.54 29.94
N LEU A 782 11.11 -19.99 29.06
CA LEU A 782 9.79 -19.47 29.43
C LEU A 782 8.75 -20.56 29.70
N CYS A 783 9.00 -21.79 29.24
CA CYS A 783 8.16 -22.94 29.58
C CYS A 783 8.54 -23.56 30.95
N GLY A 784 9.72 -23.25 31.47
CA GLY A 784 10.23 -23.73 32.74
C GLY A 784 11.76 -23.77 32.77
N PRO A 785 12.39 -23.73 33.96
CA PRO A 785 13.86 -23.71 34.09
C PRO A 785 14.53 -25.02 33.63
N ASN A 786 13.80 -26.14 33.69
CA ASN A 786 14.26 -27.47 33.25
C ASN A 786 13.66 -27.88 31.89
N THR A 787 13.46 -26.92 30.99
CA THR A 787 13.01 -27.17 29.61
C THR A 787 14.19 -27.33 28.66
N GLY A 788 14.24 -28.48 27.97
CA GLY A 788 15.18 -28.74 26.87
C GLY A 788 14.57 -28.45 25.49
N LEU A 789 15.32 -28.75 24.43
CA LEU A 789 14.90 -28.54 23.04
C LEU A 789 15.09 -29.79 22.19
N ILE A 790 14.07 -30.12 21.39
CA ILE A 790 14.19 -31.02 20.24
C ILE A 790 14.15 -30.18 18.97
N GLY A 791 15.12 -30.38 18.10
CA GLY A 791 15.27 -29.64 16.86
C GLY A 791 15.82 -30.50 15.72
N CYS A 792 15.78 -29.94 14.52
CA CYS A 792 16.40 -30.53 13.32
C CYS A 792 16.07 -32.03 13.13
N VAL A 793 14.78 -32.37 13.22
CA VAL A 793 14.27 -33.75 13.09
C VAL A 793 14.27 -34.17 11.61
N GLY A 794 15.11 -35.13 11.26
CA GLY A 794 15.29 -35.57 9.88
C GLY A 794 15.31 -37.10 9.73
N VAL A 795 14.75 -37.59 8.63
CA VAL A 795 14.83 -39.01 8.21
C VAL A 795 15.37 -39.07 6.79
N ASP A 796 16.29 -40.00 6.53
CA ASP A 796 16.81 -40.27 5.20
C ASP A 796 15.65 -40.51 4.22
N THR A 797 15.76 -39.96 3.02
CA THR A 797 14.73 -40.06 1.97
C THR A 797 14.24 -41.47 1.71
N GLU A 798 15.13 -42.48 1.80
CA GLU A 798 14.83 -43.88 1.49
C GLU A 798 14.03 -44.56 2.60
N HIS A 799 14.07 -44.03 3.82
CA HIS A 799 13.40 -44.60 5.00
C HIS A 799 12.17 -43.78 5.44
N ARG A 800 11.76 -42.79 4.65
CA ARG A 800 10.54 -42.02 4.92
C ARG A 800 9.31 -42.94 4.86
N LYS A 801 8.27 -42.59 5.63
CA LYS A 801 7.01 -43.34 5.77
C LYS A 801 7.13 -44.71 6.46
N ALA A 802 8.34 -45.18 6.84
CA ALA A 802 8.53 -46.40 7.62
C ALA A 802 8.13 -46.27 9.11
N GLY A 803 7.87 -45.05 9.59
CA GLY A 803 7.52 -44.77 10.99
C GLY A 803 8.69 -44.33 11.87
N VAL A 804 9.91 -44.32 11.32
CA VAL A 804 11.17 -43.99 12.01
C VAL A 804 11.11 -42.66 12.75
N GLY A 805 10.63 -41.58 12.12
CA GLY A 805 10.67 -40.23 12.70
C GLY A 805 9.89 -40.08 14.01
N LEU A 806 8.67 -40.63 14.10
CA LEU A 806 7.86 -40.55 15.33
C LEU A 806 8.43 -41.43 16.44
N ALA A 807 8.95 -42.61 16.10
CA ALA A 807 9.62 -43.48 17.07
C ALA A 807 10.91 -42.83 17.60
N MET A 808 11.72 -42.23 16.72
CA MET A 808 12.92 -41.49 17.10
C MET A 808 12.61 -40.36 18.08
N LEU A 809 11.52 -39.60 17.86
CA LEU A 809 11.07 -38.58 18.80
C LEU A 809 10.69 -39.17 20.16
N CYS A 810 9.93 -40.28 20.19
CA CYS A 810 9.59 -40.96 21.44
C CYS A 810 10.86 -41.35 22.24
N HIS A 811 11.86 -41.92 21.55
CA HIS A 811 13.13 -42.31 22.18
C HIS A 811 13.95 -41.09 22.63
N ALA A 812 13.97 -40.00 21.87
CA ALA A 812 14.63 -38.75 22.27
C ALA A 812 13.99 -38.16 23.53
N ILE A 813 12.65 -38.11 23.58
CA ILE A 813 11.91 -37.60 24.76
C ILE A 813 12.20 -38.45 25.99
N LEU A 814 12.19 -39.78 25.87
CA LEU A 814 12.53 -40.68 26.98
C LEU A 814 13.97 -40.48 27.46
N ASN A 815 14.94 -40.37 26.54
CA ASN A 815 16.32 -40.10 26.91
C ASN A 815 16.47 -38.77 27.67
N MET A 816 15.80 -37.71 27.21
CA MET A 816 15.81 -36.41 27.88
C MET A 816 15.17 -36.49 29.27
N LYS A 817 14.05 -37.22 29.40
CA LYS A 817 13.40 -37.49 30.69
C LYS A 817 14.33 -38.20 31.66
N ASP A 818 15.02 -39.25 31.22
CA ASP A 818 15.97 -40.02 32.04
C ASP A 818 17.17 -39.17 32.50
N ARG A 819 17.48 -38.10 31.77
CA ARG A 819 18.50 -37.10 32.12
C ARG A 819 17.99 -35.98 33.01
N GLY A 820 16.75 -36.04 33.47
CA GLY A 820 16.14 -35.06 34.38
C GLY A 820 15.55 -33.83 33.68
N VAL A 821 15.34 -33.86 32.36
CA VAL A 821 14.60 -32.80 31.66
C VAL A 821 13.10 -32.95 31.98
N GLU A 822 12.43 -31.86 32.33
CA GLU A 822 11.02 -31.87 32.73
C GLU A 822 10.07 -31.48 31.60
N GLY A 823 10.54 -30.66 30.65
CA GLY A 823 9.75 -30.24 29.50
C GLY A 823 10.59 -30.18 28.23
N VAL A 824 9.95 -30.35 27.07
CA VAL A 824 10.62 -30.29 25.77
C VAL A 824 9.96 -29.24 24.90
N PHE A 825 10.78 -28.34 24.36
CA PHE A 825 10.41 -27.33 23.39
C PHE A 825 10.74 -27.79 21.96
N VAL A 826 9.89 -27.49 20.99
CA VAL A 826 10.20 -27.62 19.56
C VAL A 826 9.85 -26.32 18.87
N ASP A 827 10.86 -25.64 18.33
CA ASP A 827 10.73 -24.34 17.71
C ASP A 827 10.35 -24.42 16.23
N TRP A 828 9.53 -23.48 15.77
CA TRP A 828 9.18 -23.22 14.37
C TRP A 828 8.89 -24.46 13.53
N VAL A 829 7.81 -25.16 13.87
CA VAL A 829 7.28 -26.23 13.03
C VAL A 829 6.26 -25.69 12.03
N SER A 830 6.21 -26.30 10.84
CA SER A 830 5.18 -26.07 9.81
C SER A 830 4.30 -27.30 9.53
N MET A 831 4.67 -28.46 10.08
CA MET A 831 3.95 -29.72 9.86
C MET A 831 2.68 -29.76 10.70
N LYS A 832 1.55 -30.04 10.03
CA LYS A 832 0.25 -30.19 10.68
C LYS A 832 0.09 -31.59 11.30
N ASP A 833 -0.33 -31.63 12.56
CA ASP A 833 -0.71 -32.84 13.31
C ASP A 833 0.35 -33.96 13.29
N TRP A 834 1.64 -33.60 13.31
CA TRP A 834 2.75 -34.56 13.29
C TRP A 834 3.37 -34.75 14.66
N TYR A 835 3.74 -33.67 15.33
CA TYR A 835 4.33 -33.72 16.68
C TYR A 835 3.26 -33.99 17.75
N GLU A 836 2.02 -33.55 17.52
CA GLU A 836 0.86 -33.80 18.39
C GLU A 836 0.58 -35.29 18.56
N LYS A 837 0.95 -36.11 17.57
CA LYS A 837 0.85 -37.58 17.64
C LYS A 837 1.70 -38.17 18.75
N VAL A 838 2.77 -37.49 19.18
CA VAL A 838 3.63 -37.89 20.29
C VAL A 838 3.45 -36.98 21.51
N GLY A 839 2.32 -36.26 21.59
CA GLY A 839 1.87 -35.54 22.78
C GLY A 839 2.26 -34.06 22.85
N PHE A 840 2.94 -33.50 21.84
CA PHE A 840 3.22 -32.06 21.83
C PHE A 840 1.94 -31.23 21.67
N GLU A 841 1.90 -30.10 22.37
CA GLU A 841 0.86 -29.10 22.23
C GLU A 841 1.44 -27.79 21.70
N ALA A 842 0.62 -27.02 20.99
CA ALA A 842 1.03 -25.73 20.46
C ALA A 842 1.18 -24.70 21.59
N TRP A 843 2.41 -24.25 21.83
CA TRP A 843 2.72 -23.24 22.83
C TRP A 843 2.42 -21.83 22.32
N ARG A 844 2.90 -21.50 21.11
CA ARG A 844 2.70 -20.20 20.46
C ARG A 844 2.56 -20.35 18.94
N ARG A 845 1.87 -19.41 18.31
CA ARG A 845 1.57 -19.41 16.86
C ARG A 845 1.97 -18.08 16.25
N TYR A 846 2.37 -18.11 14.98
CA TYR A 846 3.01 -16.99 14.30
C TYR A 846 2.42 -16.76 12.91
N ARG A 847 2.41 -15.50 12.50
CA ARG A 847 2.18 -15.11 11.10
C ARG A 847 3.50 -14.66 10.50
N LEU A 848 3.90 -15.25 9.38
CA LEU A 848 5.11 -14.80 8.70
C LEU A 848 4.87 -13.41 8.10
N ALA A 849 5.91 -12.60 8.06
CA ALA A 849 5.84 -11.28 7.47
C ALA A 849 7.17 -10.90 6.83
N GLU A 850 7.10 -10.26 5.67
CA GLU A 850 8.26 -9.75 4.95
C GLU A 850 7.89 -8.48 4.17
N ILE A 851 8.87 -7.64 3.90
CA ILE A 851 8.71 -6.41 3.10
C ILE A 851 9.64 -6.44 1.93
#